data_AF-A0A6I0M803-F1
#
_entry.id   AF-A0A6I0M803-F1
#
_cell.length_a   1.000
_cell.length_b   1.000
_cell.length_c   1.000
_cell.angle_alpha   90.00
_cell.angle_beta   90.00
_cell.angle_gamma   90.00
#
_symmetry.space_group_name_H-M   'P 1'
#
loop_
_entity.id
_entity.type
_entity.pdbx_description
1 polymer ?
#
loop_
_entity_poly.entity_id
_entity_poly.type
_entity_poly.pdbx_seq_one_letter_code
_entity_poly.pdbx_strand_id
1 'polypeptide(L)'
;MISEGTLDKVRELPIESIVEPYVKLSRDGRLNMKGLCPFHSEKTPSFSLNLSKNLYHCFGCNRGGDGIRFIMEKENLSFTDAVHFLAKQHGIPVDYEKEEEQSGEAVAEQKHKESLLATLDILQTFFVDNLRLATTEDSRNARCYAYNRWPEDFCSEAGLGYAPKDSNAFRDFCQQKGLKEELLFELGMLKRKEDGTSYSMFRERIMIPIRNRWGRIIAYTARYIGANPNAPKYINSATSVLYTKGETLFGIDRAFRLRDAENFIIVEGAPDALRLQSIGLENTVASLGTSWNENQLNLLKRYKSSLCFIPDSDVAPEGQYGPGFKAVMECGTLAIRKGFHATVKELPFGTRELTEEELQEKYEGAIPKDAQREVLVKNDADSYILSEEIYRNLREKHFIVWLAEKQFATASSLLREINCVNQIADLLRYVKDQFVYEQCIEQLSKIYGKARLWKDAVTQARNQAKRAKQPTMMDKQQEETDALRQLNLFVRNNCYYCLGKDDEDPIRLSNFRMEPLFHIHDECNGVRLFRLFNSFRDSCIIELKESEMCSISNFQQKIGSVGNYVWLGKIDKLNNVKEFLYARTQTAERIRKLGWNESKEFFAFGNGIFQHGVFHEADEMGIIQDDSHHAYYIPATSKIYRDNAEIYQFERLMVHRKSNGVLLRSFVEKLTEVFGNNSRIAFGYLIATLFRDVVYKRTRHFPILNLFGEKGTGKTTLATSLQAFFLHDVEPPNMGVASVPAMNDRVSQAVNTLVVFDEYKNDLDVRKIAFLKGLWGGGGQTKKNTNTDGMASQTIVSTGVVICGQEKPTQDMALYTRVLFLAYTKTSFSVLEKKHYEELQSICNLGLTHLTLDILKHRELFEKNFPDMYSLTKRELAIQMEQEGIHDRIFGNWIIPLATLRTLESALHLPFSYAQMLETTVNGMRNQNELAQESSEVADFWNMLQGWQSIGKCTEKVHFNIRYLKKFRPMNVKEDMEFMEARPILYLNMAAISSLFSSRNSTQNITANRSSWSTVLSYLKSHPAFLGTKQDRFYILLPSGNPDCVTVVKDGKVIQSPKVNRPKALCFDYLQLKEMFGLDLETEVITENSEDDSEI
;
A
#
# COMPACT_ATOMS: atom_id res chain seq x y z
N MET A 1 -23.77 18.70 21.02
CA MET A 1 -25.09 17.98 21.00
C MET A 1 -25.54 17.66 22.43
N ILE A 2 -26.85 17.54 22.68
CA ILE A 2 -27.37 17.03 23.98
C ILE A 2 -26.91 15.58 24.13
N SER A 3 -26.30 15.24 25.27
CA SER A 3 -25.76 13.89 25.52
C SER A 3 -26.83 12.81 25.39
N GLU A 4 -26.44 11.63 24.87
CA GLU A 4 -27.33 10.46 24.77
C GLU A 4 -27.98 10.14 26.14
N GLY A 5 -27.21 10.24 27.22
CA GLY A 5 -27.72 10.01 28.59
C GLY A 5 -28.78 11.02 29.06
N THR A 6 -28.79 12.24 28.53
CA THR A 6 -29.86 13.22 28.80
C THR A 6 -31.10 12.91 27.97
N LEU A 7 -30.93 12.56 26.69
CA LEU A 7 -32.04 12.21 25.80
C LEU A 7 -32.81 10.97 26.29
N ASP A 8 -32.09 9.96 26.79
CA ASP A 8 -32.69 8.76 27.34
C ASP A 8 -33.53 9.07 28.59
N LYS A 9 -33.01 9.90 29.51
CA LYS A 9 -33.75 10.34 30.71
C LYS A 9 -35.03 11.09 30.36
N VAL A 10 -35.01 11.92 29.32
CA VAL A 10 -36.21 12.67 28.88
C VAL A 10 -37.23 11.75 28.21
N ARG A 11 -36.80 10.71 27.49
CA ARG A 11 -37.70 9.71 26.89
C ARG A 11 -38.29 8.72 27.91
N GLU A 12 -37.59 8.46 29.00
CA GLU A 12 -38.06 7.60 30.10
C GLU A 12 -39.10 8.29 31.00
N LEU A 13 -39.38 9.58 30.80
CA LEU A 13 -40.45 10.28 31.52
C LEU A 13 -41.82 9.63 31.26
N PRO A 14 -42.64 9.38 32.31
CA PRO A 14 -43.98 8.82 32.14
C PRO A 14 -44.87 9.73 31.28
N ILE A 15 -45.41 9.19 30.19
CA ILE A 15 -46.24 9.94 29.24
C ILE A 15 -47.51 10.50 29.89
N GLU A 16 -48.04 9.83 30.91
CA GLU A 16 -49.15 10.33 31.73
C GLU A 16 -48.81 11.72 32.30
N SER A 17 -47.64 11.87 32.93
CA SER A 17 -47.20 13.13 33.54
C SER A 17 -46.98 14.26 32.53
N ILE A 18 -46.67 13.92 31.27
CA ILE A 18 -46.45 14.88 30.18
C ILE A 18 -47.79 15.37 29.62
N VAL A 19 -48.79 14.50 29.54
CA VAL A 19 -50.08 14.76 28.86
C VAL A 19 -51.16 15.26 29.82
N GLU A 20 -51.11 14.87 31.09
CA GLU A 20 -52.08 15.28 32.14
C GLU A 20 -52.31 16.81 32.22
N PRO A 21 -51.31 17.69 32.02
CA PRO A 21 -51.54 19.14 31.98
C PRO A 21 -52.44 19.61 30.85
N TYR A 22 -52.56 18.83 29.75
CA TYR A 22 -53.24 19.22 28.52
C TYR A 22 -54.59 18.53 28.33
N VAL A 23 -54.79 17.35 28.92
CA VAL A 23 -55.97 16.52 28.70
C VAL A 23 -56.42 15.90 30.02
N LYS A 24 -57.72 16.01 30.32
CA LYS A 24 -58.32 15.23 31.40
C LYS A 24 -58.47 13.77 30.96
N LEU A 25 -57.73 12.89 31.62
CA LEU A 25 -57.67 11.46 31.31
C LEU A 25 -58.48 10.65 32.35
N SER A 26 -59.18 9.64 31.87
CA SER A 26 -59.86 8.63 32.68
C SER A 26 -59.22 7.27 32.45
N ARG A 27 -59.11 6.43 33.48
CA ARG A 27 -58.53 5.08 33.32
C ARG A 27 -59.44 4.20 32.47
N ASP A 28 -58.84 3.48 31.52
CA ASP A 28 -59.51 2.50 30.69
C ASP A 28 -58.76 1.16 30.77
N GLY A 29 -59.09 0.39 31.82
CA GLY A 29 -58.36 -0.83 32.18
C GLY A 29 -57.09 -0.55 33.00
N ARG A 30 -56.22 -1.58 33.14
CA ARG A 30 -55.01 -1.52 33.97
C ARG A 30 -53.82 -0.86 33.27
N LEU A 31 -53.78 -0.89 31.95
CA LEU A 31 -52.62 -0.50 31.13
C LEU A 31 -52.86 0.74 30.26
N ASN A 32 -54.10 1.22 30.14
CA ASN A 32 -54.45 2.34 29.27
C ASN A 32 -55.24 3.43 30.00
N MET A 33 -55.16 4.65 29.47
CA MET A 33 -55.99 5.79 29.86
C MET A 33 -56.59 6.43 28.62
N LYS A 34 -57.81 6.99 28.72
CA LYS A 34 -58.52 7.64 27.62
C LYS A 34 -58.98 9.06 27.97
N GLY A 35 -58.98 9.94 26.97
CA GLY A 35 -59.45 11.32 27.06
C GLY A 35 -59.88 11.87 25.70
N LEU A 36 -60.28 13.15 25.68
CA LEU A 36 -60.53 13.87 24.43
C LEU A 36 -59.20 14.29 23.81
N CYS A 37 -59.11 14.21 22.48
CA CYS A 37 -57.88 14.60 21.79
C CYS A 37 -57.55 16.09 21.95
N PRO A 38 -56.29 16.46 22.29
CA PRO A 38 -55.87 17.85 22.38
C PRO A 38 -55.50 18.47 21.02
N PHE A 39 -55.57 17.69 19.93
CA PHE A 39 -55.13 18.05 18.59
C PHE A 39 -56.26 18.29 17.58
N HIS A 40 -57.45 17.73 17.83
CA HIS A 40 -58.65 17.95 17.01
C HIS A 40 -59.88 17.98 17.91
N SER A 41 -60.92 18.69 17.47
CA SER A 41 -62.17 18.78 18.24
C SER A 41 -63.06 17.57 18.01
N GLU A 42 -63.43 16.89 19.09
CA GLU A 42 -64.34 15.74 19.09
C GLU A 42 -65.23 15.74 20.33
N LYS A 43 -66.37 15.03 20.25
CA LYS A 43 -67.31 14.87 21.38
C LYS A 43 -67.12 13.55 22.14
N THR A 44 -66.47 12.57 21.52
CA THR A 44 -66.23 11.23 22.08
C THR A 44 -64.74 11.04 22.36
N PRO A 45 -64.34 10.51 23.53
CA PRO A 45 -62.93 10.28 23.85
C PRO A 45 -62.27 9.29 22.87
N SER A 46 -61.38 9.77 22.00
CA SER A 46 -60.61 8.91 21.09
C SER A 46 -59.11 8.93 21.37
N PHE A 47 -58.64 9.77 22.30
CA PHE A 47 -57.23 9.87 22.68
C PHE A 47 -56.88 8.85 23.75
N SER A 48 -55.96 7.94 23.46
CA SER A 48 -55.56 6.84 24.33
C SER A 48 -54.07 6.90 24.66
N LEU A 49 -53.73 6.73 25.94
CA LEU A 49 -52.37 6.52 26.43
C LEU A 49 -52.18 5.05 26.77
N ASN A 50 -51.08 4.47 26.32
CA ASN A 50 -50.63 3.15 26.77
C ASN A 50 -49.48 3.32 27.75
N LEU A 51 -49.74 3.05 29.03
CA LEU A 51 -48.78 3.26 30.12
C LEU A 51 -47.60 2.29 30.06
N SER A 52 -47.82 1.06 29.55
CA SER A 52 -46.76 0.06 29.41
C SER A 52 -45.79 0.36 28.27
N LYS A 53 -46.29 0.94 27.17
CA LYS A 53 -45.49 1.27 25.98
C LYS A 53 -44.95 2.71 26.01
N ASN A 54 -45.39 3.53 26.97
CA ASN A 54 -45.08 4.95 27.08
C ASN A 54 -45.41 5.77 25.81
N LEU A 55 -46.53 5.45 25.15
CA LEU A 55 -46.97 6.03 23.88
C LEU A 55 -48.40 6.56 23.96
N TYR A 56 -48.69 7.58 23.18
CA TYR A 56 -50.05 8.05 22.94
C TYR A 56 -50.50 7.68 21.53
N HIS A 57 -51.80 7.45 21.37
CA HIS A 57 -52.44 7.30 20.08
C HIS A 57 -53.87 7.83 20.13
N CYS A 58 -54.24 8.64 19.15
CA CYS A 58 -55.59 9.14 18.99
C CYS A 58 -56.31 8.39 17.87
N PHE A 59 -57.38 7.66 18.20
CA PHE A 59 -58.19 6.91 17.24
C PHE A 59 -59.06 7.79 16.32
N GLY A 60 -59.27 9.07 16.67
CA GLY A 60 -60.01 10.03 15.83
C GLY A 60 -59.15 10.66 14.73
N CYS A 61 -57.95 11.14 15.07
CA CYS A 61 -57.07 11.83 14.12
C CYS A 61 -55.79 11.06 13.74
N ASN A 62 -55.62 9.82 14.23
CA ASN A 62 -54.48 8.93 13.98
C ASN A 62 -53.10 9.53 14.32
N ARG A 63 -53.05 10.52 15.21
CA ARG A 63 -51.77 11.04 15.74
C ARG A 63 -51.29 10.13 16.86
N GLY A 64 -50.01 9.80 16.86
CA GLY A 64 -49.41 8.97 17.90
C GLY A 64 -47.89 9.12 17.96
N GLY A 65 -47.34 8.88 19.15
CA GLY A 65 -45.92 9.13 19.42
C GLY A 65 -45.54 8.96 20.88
N ASP A 66 -44.28 9.26 21.17
CA ASP A 66 -43.76 9.39 22.53
C ASP A 66 -44.09 10.78 23.12
N GLY A 67 -43.73 10.99 24.39
CA GLY A 67 -43.98 12.26 25.09
C GLY A 67 -43.28 13.46 24.44
N ILE A 68 -42.11 13.26 23.82
CA ILE A 68 -41.39 14.33 23.11
C ILE A 68 -42.18 14.76 21.88
N ARG A 69 -42.63 13.79 21.06
CA ARG A 69 -43.45 14.08 19.88
C ARG A 69 -44.78 14.75 20.25
N PHE A 70 -45.38 14.37 21.37
CA PHE A 70 -46.58 15.05 21.89
C PHE A 70 -46.33 16.55 22.12
N ILE A 71 -45.24 16.90 22.82
CA ILE A 71 -44.89 18.31 23.10
C ILE A 71 -44.48 19.05 21.83
N MET A 72 -43.71 18.43 20.92
CA MET A 72 -43.36 19.03 19.64
C MET A 72 -44.61 19.46 18.86
N GLU A 73 -45.60 18.57 18.78
CA GLU A 73 -46.84 18.85 18.03
C GLU A 73 -47.80 19.78 18.79
N LYS A 74 -47.79 19.77 20.13
CA LYS A 74 -48.70 20.59 20.94
C LYS A 74 -48.22 22.03 21.11
N GLU A 75 -46.94 22.20 21.37
CA GLU A 75 -46.28 23.50 21.60
C GLU A 75 -45.60 24.05 20.34
N ASN A 76 -45.67 23.32 19.21
CA ASN A 76 -45.04 23.68 17.95
C ASN A 76 -43.52 23.93 18.10
N LEU A 77 -42.85 23.05 18.84
CA LEU A 77 -41.43 23.14 19.18
C LEU A 77 -40.58 22.20 18.29
N SER A 78 -39.34 22.61 18.04
CA SER A 78 -38.34 21.71 17.45
C SER A 78 -38.00 20.56 18.41
N PHE A 79 -37.38 19.49 17.92
CA PHE A 79 -37.01 18.35 18.77
C PHE A 79 -36.13 18.77 19.95
N THR A 80 -35.12 19.60 19.71
CA THR A 80 -34.19 20.09 20.73
C THR A 80 -34.90 20.96 21.76
N ASP A 81 -35.79 21.85 21.28
CA ASP A 81 -36.57 22.73 22.17
C ASP A 81 -37.57 21.94 23.02
N ALA A 82 -38.19 20.90 22.44
CA ALA A 82 -39.10 20.00 23.17
C ALA A 82 -38.35 19.19 24.25
N VAL A 83 -37.12 18.75 23.97
CA VAL A 83 -36.25 18.09 24.96
C VAL A 83 -35.87 19.06 26.08
N HIS A 84 -35.50 20.31 25.77
CA HIS A 84 -35.22 21.33 26.78
C HIS A 84 -36.46 21.68 27.61
N PHE A 85 -37.62 21.77 26.98
CA PHE A 85 -38.89 22.04 27.64
C PHE A 85 -39.22 20.96 28.66
N LEU A 86 -39.16 19.68 28.25
CA LEU A 86 -39.39 18.54 29.13
C LEU A 86 -38.33 18.40 30.21
N ALA A 87 -37.04 18.57 29.88
CA ALA A 87 -35.96 18.50 30.84
C ALA A 87 -36.09 19.58 31.93
N LYS A 88 -36.43 20.81 31.54
CA LYS A 88 -36.66 21.92 32.47
C LYS A 88 -37.89 21.68 33.35
N GLN A 89 -38.99 21.19 32.78
CA GLN A 89 -40.23 20.95 33.53
C GLN A 89 -40.07 19.81 34.56
N HIS A 90 -39.25 18.80 34.26
CA HIS A 90 -39.02 17.63 35.12
C HIS A 90 -37.68 17.68 35.89
N GLY A 91 -36.98 18.81 35.90
CA GLY A 91 -35.74 19.00 36.66
C GLY A 91 -34.56 18.13 36.21
N ILE A 92 -34.53 17.70 34.95
CA ILE A 92 -33.44 16.91 34.37
C ILE A 92 -32.33 17.88 33.92
N PRO A 93 -31.12 17.81 34.49
CA PRO A 93 -29.99 18.61 34.02
C PRO A 93 -29.64 18.20 32.59
N VAL A 94 -29.53 19.18 31.69
CA VAL A 94 -29.19 18.93 30.29
C VAL A 94 -27.68 18.97 30.14
N ASP A 95 -27.08 17.79 30.07
CA ASP A 95 -25.65 17.63 29.82
C ASP A 95 -25.40 17.63 28.31
N TYR A 96 -24.46 18.46 27.87
CA TYR A 96 -23.96 18.45 26.50
C TYR A 96 -22.65 17.66 26.46
N GLU A 97 -22.44 16.89 25.39
CA GLU A 97 -21.15 16.26 25.17
C GLU A 97 -20.07 17.35 25.10
N LYS A 98 -18.93 17.14 25.80
CA LYS A 98 -17.80 18.08 25.75
C LYS A 98 -17.35 18.18 24.30
N GLU A 99 -17.61 19.34 23.70
CA GLU A 99 -17.14 19.68 22.37
C GLU A 99 -15.61 19.85 22.44
N GLU A 100 -14.88 18.80 22.07
CA GLU A 100 -13.63 19.01 21.35
C GLU A 100 -13.98 19.85 20.12
N GLU A 101 -13.23 20.92 19.84
CA GLU A 101 -13.46 21.83 18.71
C GLU A 101 -13.65 21.02 17.40
N GLN A 102 -14.90 20.75 17.04
CA GLN A 102 -15.24 20.03 15.82
C GLN A 102 -15.00 20.98 14.65
N SER A 103 -14.18 20.55 13.69
CA SER A 103 -13.96 21.26 12.44
C SER A 103 -15.29 21.58 11.76
N GLY A 104 -15.37 22.70 11.02
CA GLY A 104 -16.60 23.12 10.31
C GLY A 104 -17.15 22.06 9.33
N GLU A 105 -16.34 21.07 8.97
CA GLU A 105 -16.67 19.93 8.12
C GLU A 105 -17.57 18.90 8.83
N ALA A 106 -17.34 18.61 10.12
CA ALA A 106 -18.15 17.66 10.89
C ALA A 106 -19.59 18.18 11.12
N VAL A 107 -19.75 19.49 11.32
CA VAL A 107 -21.06 20.14 11.46
C VAL A 107 -21.85 20.10 10.13
N ALA A 108 -21.16 20.26 9.00
CA ALA A 108 -21.77 20.15 7.68
C ALA A 108 -22.23 18.72 7.38
N GLU A 109 -21.41 17.70 7.72
CA GLU A 109 -21.76 16.29 7.56
C GLU A 109 -22.99 15.90 8.39
N GLN A 110 -23.08 16.39 9.64
CA GLN A 110 -24.23 16.12 10.50
C GLN A 110 -25.53 16.74 9.97
N LYS A 111 -25.49 18.00 9.49
CA LYS A 111 -26.65 18.65 8.86
C LYS A 111 -27.10 17.93 7.58
N HIS A 112 -26.14 17.39 6.82
CA HIS A 112 -26.43 16.59 5.63
C HIS A 112 -27.17 15.29 6.00
N LYS A 113 -26.67 14.54 7.00
CA LYS A 113 -27.34 13.34 7.53
C LYS A 113 -28.77 13.60 8.00
N GLU A 114 -28.98 14.70 8.73
CA GLU A 114 -30.33 15.10 9.19
C GLU A 114 -31.26 15.43 8.02
N SER A 115 -30.75 16.07 6.98
CA SER A 115 -31.52 16.39 5.76
C SER A 115 -31.97 15.12 5.02
N LEU A 116 -31.10 14.10 4.94
CA LEU A 116 -31.42 12.80 4.35
C LEU A 116 -32.49 12.05 5.17
N LEU A 117 -32.39 12.06 6.51
CA LEU A 117 -33.38 11.43 7.40
C LEU A 117 -34.76 12.10 7.28
N ALA A 118 -34.80 13.43 7.28
CA ALA A 118 -36.05 14.18 7.10
C ALA A 118 -36.69 13.89 5.74
N THR A 119 -35.87 13.74 4.69
CA THR A 119 -36.34 13.36 3.35
C THR A 119 -37.00 11.98 3.39
N LEU A 120 -36.37 10.97 4.01
CA LEU A 120 -36.93 9.61 4.13
C LEU A 120 -38.26 9.59 4.90
N ASP A 121 -38.39 10.38 5.97
CA ASP A 121 -39.64 10.49 6.75
C ASP A 121 -40.78 11.08 5.90
N ILE A 122 -40.51 12.04 5.02
CA ILE A 122 -41.50 12.59 4.09
C ILE A 122 -41.88 11.54 3.04
N LEU A 123 -40.91 10.85 2.44
CA LEU A 123 -41.17 9.81 1.43
C LEU A 123 -42.00 8.64 1.99
N GLN A 124 -41.81 8.31 3.28
CA GLN A 124 -42.58 7.28 3.96
C GLN A 124 -44.09 7.55 3.88
N THR A 125 -44.51 8.81 4.04
CA THR A 125 -45.93 9.19 3.98
C THR A 125 -46.53 8.84 2.62
N PHE A 126 -45.82 9.13 1.53
CA PHE A 126 -46.25 8.78 0.18
C PHE A 126 -46.47 7.29 0.01
N PHE A 127 -45.50 6.45 0.42
CA PHE A 127 -45.62 5.01 0.24
C PHE A 127 -46.75 4.42 1.08
N VAL A 128 -46.90 4.85 2.34
CA VAL A 128 -47.99 4.37 3.22
C VAL A 128 -49.35 4.78 2.68
N ASP A 129 -49.51 6.04 2.25
CA ASP A 129 -50.77 6.54 1.70
C ASP A 129 -51.16 5.80 0.41
N ASN A 130 -50.19 5.49 -0.46
CA ASN A 130 -50.45 4.71 -1.67
C ASN A 130 -50.95 3.28 -1.37
N LEU A 131 -50.51 2.66 -0.28
CA LEU A 131 -51.02 1.36 0.16
C LEU A 131 -52.40 1.49 0.86
N ARG A 132 -52.58 2.54 1.69
CA ARG A 132 -53.76 2.77 2.54
C ARG A 132 -54.96 3.40 1.85
N LEU A 133 -54.78 4.21 0.80
CA LEU A 133 -55.90 4.83 0.09
C LEU A 133 -56.48 3.93 -1.01
N ALA A 134 -55.66 3.07 -1.64
CA ALA A 134 -56.03 2.16 -2.74
C ALA A 134 -56.97 2.79 -3.79
N THR A 135 -56.60 4.00 -4.20
CA THR A 135 -57.31 4.79 -5.21
C THR A 135 -57.18 4.19 -6.60
N THR A 136 -56.10 3.43 -6.85
CA THR A 136 -55.82 2.76 -8.12
C THR A 136 -55.93 1.23 -7.99
N GLU A 137 -56.17 0.55 -9.11
CA GLU A 137 -56.24 -0.91 -9.15
C GLU A 137 -54.91 -1.56 -8.71
N ASP A 138 -53.79 -0.97 -9.10
CA ASP A 138 -52.45 -1.41 -8.69
C ASP A 138 -52.25 -1.32 -7.17
N SER A 139 -52.74 -0.23 -6.53
CA SER A 139 -52.70 -0.08 -5.08
C SER A 139 -53.63 -1.05 -4.35
N ARG A 140 -54.77 -1.45 -4.95
CA ARG A 140 -55.65 -2.50 -4.39
C ARG A 140 -54.95 -3.84 -4.40
N ASN A 141 -54.31 -4.20 -5.52
CA ASN A 141 -53.53 -5.43 -5.64
C ASN A 141 -52.39 -5.49 -4.62
N ALA A 142 -51.68 -4.37 -4.44
CA ALA A 142 -50.63 -4.23 -3.43
C ALA A 142 -51.17 -4.46 -2.00
N ARG A 143 -52.33 -3.90 -1.69
CA ARG A 143 -52.99 -4.10 -0.40
C ARG A 143 -53.39 -5.55 -0.19
N CYS A 144 -54.07 -6.16 -1.16
CA CYS A 144 -54.46 -7.57 -1.08
C CYS A 144 -53.24 -8.46 -0.83
N TYR A 145 -52.13 -8.22 -1.53
CA TYR A 145 -50.88 -8.94 -1.31
C TYR A 145 -50.34 -8.75 0.12
N ALA A 146 -50.25 -7.51 0.60
CA ALA A 146 -49.69 -7.22 1.92
C ALA A 146 -50.58 -7.78 3.05
N TYR A 147 -51.89 -7.57 2.98
CA TYR A 147 -52.83 -7.92 4.05
C TYR A 147 -53.15 -9.41 4.12
N ASN A 148 -53.03 -10.13 3.00
CA ASN A 148 -53.08 -11.61 3.03
C ASN A 148 -51.83 -12.20 3.68
N ARG A 149 -50.70 -11.47 3.65
CA ARG A 149 -49.43 -11.93 4.21
C ARG A 149 -49.28 -11.52 5.66
N TRP A 150 -49.56 -10.26 6.02
CA TRP A 150 -49.47 -9.74 7.39
C TRP A 150 -50.76 -9.03 7.81
N PRO A 151 -51.14 -9.07 9.11
CA PRO A 151 -52.32 -8.35 9.58
C PRO A 151 -52.29 -6.86 9.25
N GLU A 152 -53.45 -6.25 8.96
CA GLU A 152 -53.57 -4.83 8.58
C GLU A 152 -52.99 -3.88 9.65
N ASP A 153 -53.31 -4.14 10.92
CA ASP A 153 -52.81 -3.35 12.06
C ASP A 153 -51.27 -3.39 12.13
N PHE A 154 -50.69 -4.58 11.90
CA PHE A 154 -49.24 -4.75 11.87
C PHE A 154 -48.60 -4.07 10.66
N CYS A 155 -49.22 -4.15 9.48
CA CYS A 155 -48.76 -3.43 8.28
C CYS A 155 -48.68 -1.92 8.54
N SER A 156 -49.68 -1.39 9.25
CA SER A 156 -49.74 0.03 9.63
C SER A 156 -48.67 0.40 10.66
N GLU A 157 -48.48 -0.44 11.69
CA GLU A 157 -47.46 -0.22 12.73
C GLU A 157 -46.02 -0.35 12.19
N ALA A 158 -45.77 -1.33 11.31
CA ALA A 158 -44.47 -1.51 10.65
C ALA A 158 -44.17 -0.38 9.65
N GLY A 159 -45.21 0.29 9.15
CA GLY A 159 -45.11 1.32 8.12
C GLY A 159 -44.87 0.71 6.74
N LEU A 160 -45.57 -0.39 6.41
CA LEU A 160 -45.52 -0.92 5.05
C LEU A 160 -46.20 0.06 4.08
N GLY A 161 -45.60 0.22 2.90
CA GLY A 161 -46.09 1.11 1.86
C GLY A 161 -46.06 0.46 0.47
N TYR A 162 -46.49 1.21 -0.53
CA TYR A 162 -46.50 0.80 -1.92
C TYR A 162 -45.90 1.87 -2.83
N ALA A 163 -44.95 1.45 -3.68
CA ALA A 163 -44.42 2.26 -4.76
C ALA A 163 -45.23 1.97 -6.05
N PRO A 164 -46.02 2.93 -6.55
CA PRO A 164 -46.86 2.74 -7.72
C PRO A 164 -46.04 2.52 -8.98
N LYS A 165 -46.68 1.94 -10.00
CA LYS A 165 -46.07 1.73 -11.32
C LYS A 165 -45.69 3.03 -12.00
N ASP A 166 -46.56 4.04 -11.88
CA ASP A 166 -46.34 5.34 -12.48
C ASP A 166 -45.21 6.09 -11.76
N SER A 167 -44.12 6.29 -12.48
CA SER A 167 -42.96 7.01 -11.99
C SER A 167 -43.21 8.51 -11.82
N ASN A 168 -44.17 9.08 -12.54
CA ASN A 168 -44.45 10.52 -12.48
C ASN A 168 -45.14 10.89 -11.17
N ALA A 169 -46.10 10.08 -10.72
CA ALA A 169 -46.77 10.26 -9.43
C ALA A 169 -45.79 10.44 -8.24
N PHE A 170 -44.68 9.68 -8.21
CA PHE A 170 -43.65 9.83 -7.18
C PHE A 170 -42.86 11.14 -7.33
N ARG A 171 -42.50 11.52 -8.56
CA ARG A 171 -41.75 12.74 -8.84
C ARG A 171 -42.57 14.00 -8.53
N ASP A 172 -43.83 14.01 -8.94
CA ASP A 172 -44.77 15.11 -8.69
C ASP A 172 -44.97 15.32 -7.19
N PHE A 173 -45.11 14.24 -6.42
CA PHE A 173 -45.15 14.30 -4.96
C PHE A 173 -43.88 14.93 -4.37
N CYS A 174 -42.69 14.48 -4.81
CA CYS A 174 -41.42 15.01 -4.32
C CYS A 174 -41.27 16.50 -4.63
N GLN A 175 -41.69 16.93 -5.83
CA GLN A 175 -41.66 18.33 -6.25
C GLN A 175 -42.64 19.18 -5.43
N GLN A 176 -43.85 18.68 -5.19
CA GLN A 176 -44.86 19.38 -4.37
C GLN A 176 -44.40 19.56 -2.91
N LYS A 177 -43.65 18.59 -2.37
CA LYS A 177 -43.08 18.66 -1.01
C LYS A 177 -41.78 19.45 -0.92
N GLY A 178 -41.27 19.99 -2.05
CA GLY A 178 -40.05 20.80 -2.07
C GLY A 178 -38.77 20.01 -1.78
N LEU A 179 -38.76 18.69 -2.07
CA LEU A 179 -37.58 17.85 -1.85
C LEU A 179 -36.52 18.12 -2.93
N LYS A 180 -35.27 18.27 -2.52
CA LYS A 180 -34.13 18.46 -3.45
C LYS A 180 -33.87 17.15 -4.21
N GLU A 181 -33.80 17.22 -5.53
CA GLU A 181 -33.55 16.03 -6.37
C GLU A 181 -32.22 15.34 -6.06
N GLU A 182 -31.18 16.10 -5.69
CA GLU A 182 -29.85 15.57 -5.34
C GLU A 182 -29.93 14.55 -4.19
N LEU A 183 -30.71 14.84 -3.14
CA LEU A 183 -30.92 13.93 -2.01
C LEU A 183 -31.66 12.65 -2.43
N LEU A 184 -32.58 12.76 -3.40
CA LEU A 184 -33.32 11.62 -3.93
C LEU A 184 -32.44 10.70 -4.78
N PHE A 185 -31.47 11.25 -5.51
CA PHE A 185 -30.46 10.45 -6.22
C PHE A 185 -29.50 9.78 -5.23
N GLU A 186 -29.04 10.50 -4.20
CA GLU A 186 -28.14 9.97 -3.17
C GLU A 186 -28.78 8.81 -2.37
N LEU A 187 -30.05 8.96 -1.98
CA LEU A 187 -30.83 7.90 -1.33
C LEU A 187 -31.21 6.75 -2.27
N GLY A 188 -30.92 6.88 -3.57
CA GLY A 188 -31.27 5.89 -4.60
C GLY A 188 -32.77 5.80 -4.89
N MET A 189 -33.55 6.82 -4.57
CA MET A 189 -34.99 6.88 -4.85
C MET A 189 -35.26 7.20 -6.33
N LEU A 190 -34.37 7.97 -6.96
CA LEU A 190 -34.39 8.29 -8.40
C LEU A 190 -33.16 7.72 -9.12
N LYS A 191 -33.33 7.38 -10.40
CA LYS A 191 -32.25 7.03 -11.34
C LYS A 191 -32.36 7.85 -12.62
N ARG A 192 -31.24 8.07 -13.30
CA ARG A 192 -31.17 8.73 -14.62
C ARG A 192 -31.05 7.69 -15.72
N LYS A 193 -31.73 7.90 -16.84
CA LYS A 193 -31.49 7.20 -18.11
C LYS A 193 -30.36 7.88 -18.89
N GLU A 194 -29.87 7.20 -19.91
CA GLU A 194 -28.87 7.71 -20.86
C GLU A 194 -29.36 8.97 -21.61
N ASP A 195 -30.68 9.10 -21.80
CA ASP A 195 -31.33 10.27 -22.40
C ASP A 195 -31.47 11.49 -21.46
N GLY A 196 -30.96 11.39 -20.23
CA GLY A 196 -31.04 12.44 -19.21
C GLY A 196 -32.35 12.49 -18.42
N THR A 197 -33.35 11.67 -18.77
CA THR A 197 -34.63 11.63 -18.04
C THR A 197 -34.48 10.87 -16.70
N SER A 198 -35.11 11.39 -15.64
CA SER A 198 -35.11 10.75 -14.32
C SER A 198 -36.40 9.95 -14.07
N TYR A 199 -36.25 8.82 -13.37
CA TYR A 199 -37.36 7.93 -13.03
C TYR A 199 -37.19 7.34 -11.62
N SER A 200 -38.31 6.93 -11.00
CA SER A 200 -38.35 6.27 -9.69
C SER A 200 -37.71 4.88 -9.77
N MET A 201 -36.72 4.62 -8.92
CA MET A 201 -36.07 3.31 -8.81
C MET A 201 -37.07 2.22 -8.39
N PHE A 202 -37.97 2.55 -7.47
CA PHE A 202 -38.98 1.63 -6.95
C PHE A 202 -40.30 1.80 -7.70
N ARG A 203 -40.78 0.71 -8.30
CA ARG A 203 -42.05 0.63 -9.04
C ARG A 203 -42.67 -0.73 -8.87
N GLU A 204 -43.99 -0.78 -8.75
CA GLU A 204 -44.76 -2.02 -8.54
C GLU A 204 -44.21 -2.86 -7.38
N ARG A 205 -43.84 -2.17 -6.28
CA ARG A 205 -43.17 -2.79 -5.13
C ARG A 205 -43.83 -2.44 -3.81
N ILE A 206 -43.97 -3.43 -2.93
CA ILE A 206 -44.23 -3.20 -1.51
C ILE A 206 -42.96 -2.66 -0.88
N MET A 207 -43.06 -1.47 -0.30
CA MET A 207 -41.97 -0.76 0.35
C MET A 207 -41.97 -1.12 1.83
N ILE A 208 -40.86 -1.70 2.29
CA ILE A 208 -40.66 -2.12 3.67
C ILE A 208 -39.54 -1.22 4.25
N PRO A 209 -39.84 -0.37 5.24
CA PRO A 209 -38.85 0.55 5.78
C PRO A 209 -37.80 -0.21 6.61
N ILE A 210 -36.54 0.11 6.38
CA ILE A 210 -35.39 -0.33 7.18
C ILE A 210 -35.11 0.76 8.21
N ARG A 211 -35.13 0.40 9.49
CA ARG A 211 -34.98 1.33 10.60
C ARG A 211 -33.68 1.09 11.35
N ASN A 212 -33.10 2.17 11.87
CA ASN A 212 -32.02 2.05 12.85
C ASN A 212 -32.55 1.65 14.23
N ARG A 213 -31.65 1.43 15.21
CA ARG A 213 -32.02 1.03 16.58
C ARG A 213 -33.00 1.98 17.29
N TRP A 214 -33.08 3.23 16.86
CA TRP A 214 -33.99 4.25 17.42
C TRP A 214 -35.31 4.36 16.66
N GLY A 215 -35.56 3.51 15.67
CA GLY A 215 -36.80 3.50 14.89
C GLY A 215 -36.87 4.51 13.75
N ARG A 216 -35.80 5.29 13.50
CA ARG A 216 -35.72 6.20 12.34
C ARG A 216 -35.51 5.41 11.06
N ILE A 217 -36.17 5.83 9.98
CA ILE A 217 -36.04 5.20 8.66
C ILE A 217 -34.71 5.63 8.05
N ILE A 218 -33.90 4.66 7.64
CA ILE A 218 -32.58 4.88 7.05
C ILE A 218 -32.48 4.37 5.61
N ALA A 219 -33.36 3.44 5.22
CA ALA A 219 -33.43 2.85 3.89
C ALA A 219 -34.74 2.08 3.71
N TYR A 220 -34.91 1.46 2.55
CA TYR A 220 -36.02 0.57 2.23
C TYR A 220 -35.52 -0.74 1.61
N THR A 221 -36.25 -1.83 1.89
CA THR A 221 -36.25 -3.04 1.08
C THR A 221 -37.60 -3.17 0.38
N ALA A 222 -37.61 -3.56 -0.89
CA ALA A 222 -38.76 -3.41 -1.76
C ALA A 222 -39.09 -4.70 -2.51
N ARG A 223 -40.24 -5.30 -2.20
CA ARG A 223 -40.72 -6.56 -2.79
C ARG A 223 -41.52 -6.31 -4.06
N TYR A 224 -41.08 -6.86 -5.18
CA TYR A 224 -41.82 -6.81 -6.43
C TYR A 224 -43.10 -7.65 -6.37
N ILE A 225 -44.19 -7.07 -6.89
CA ILE A 225 -45.51 -7.71 -7.01
C ILE A 225 -46.10 -7.59 -8.43
N GLY A 226 -45.32 -7.08 -9.40
CA GLY A 226 -45.75 -6.99 -10.80
C GLY A 226 -45.61 -8.31 -11.57
N ALA A 227 -46.02 -8.31 -12.84
CA ALA A 227 -46.10 -9.51 -13.67
C ALA A 227 -44.80 -9.91 -14.40
N ASN A 228 -43.77 -9.04 -14.39
CA ASN A 228 -42.51 -9.30 -15.10
C ASN A 228 -41.65 -10.39 -14.42
N PRO A 229 -41.41 -11.56 -15.06
CA PRO A 229 -40.63 -12.65 -14.47
C PRO A 229 -39.13 -12.34 -14.35
N ASN A 230 -38.61 -11.40 -15.15
CA ASN A 230 -37.19 -11.02 -15.14
C ASN A 230 -36.86 -9.95 -14.08
N ALA A 231 -37.86 -9.41 -13.39
CA ALA A 231 -37.63 -8.40 -12.35
C ALA A 231 -37.16 -9.06 -11.04
N PRO A 232 -36.13 -8.53 -10.37
CA PRO A 232 -35.65 -9.11 -9.11
C PRO A 232 -36.73 -9.02 -8.02
N LYS A 233 -36.91 -10.14 -7.32
CA LYS A 233 -37.94 -10.31 -6.27
C LYS A 233 -37.81 -9.25 -5.17
N TYR A 234 -36.59 -8.97 -4.69
CA TYR A 234 -36.31 -7.91 -3.73
C TYR A 234 -35.21 -6.98 -4.23
N ILE A 235 -35.33 -5.70 -3.89
CA ILE A 235 -34.30 -4.67 -4.10
C ILE A 235 -34.15 -3.88 -2.80
N ASN A 236 -32.91 -3.67 -2.35
CA ASN A 236 -32.62 -2.76 -1.25
C ASN A 236 -32.23 -1.38 -1.80
N SER A 237 -32.37 -0.36 -0.96
CA SER A 237 -31.82 0.97 -1.25
C SER A 237 -30.29 0.91 -1.45
N ALA A 238 -29.75 1.87 -2.19
CA ALA A 238 -28.31 1.98 -2.41
C ALA A 238 -27.56 2.28 -1.09
N THR A 239 -26.28 1.91 -1.02
CA THR A 239 -25.42 2.28 0.10
C THR A 239 -25.34 3.80 0.17
N SER A 240 -25.58 4.36 1.37
CA SER A 240 -25.50 5.79 1.65
C SER A 240 -24.84 6.01 2.99
N VAL A 241 -24.60 7.29 3.34
CA VAL A 241 -24.09 7.68 4.65
C VAL A 241 -25.00 7.22 5.81
N LEU A 242 -26.30 6.99 5.54
CA LEU A 242 -27.26 6.51 6.54
C LEU A 242 -27.38 4.97 6.59
N TYR A 243 -27.07 4.28 5.49
CA TYR A 243 -27.37 2.87 5.33
C TYR A 243 -26.25 2.12 4.61
N THR A 244 -25.68 1.16 5.34
CA THR A 244 -24.78 0.14 4.81
C THR A 244 -25.34 -1.23 5.16
N LYS A 245 -25.50 -2.08 4.13
CA LYS A 245 -26.08 -3.43 4.26
C LYS A 245 -25.35 -4.30 5.30
N GLY A 246 -24.02 -4.21 5.34
CA GLY A 246 -23.18 -4.98 6.26
C GLY A 246 -23.20 -4.50 7.71
N GLU A 247 -23.77 -3.33 8.01
CA GLU A 247 -23.76 -2.75 9.36
C GLU A 247 -25.16 -2.62 9.95
N THR A 248 -26.19 -2.91 9.14
CA THR A 248 -27.59 -2.78 9.51
C THR A 248 -28.22 -4.15 9.75
N LEU A 249 -29.09 -4.23 10.76
CA LEU A 249 -29.95 -5.38 11.03
C LEU A 249 -31.41 -4.98 10.85
N PHE A 250 -32.15 -5.76 10.08
CA PHE A 250 -33.57 -5.52 9.91
C PHE A 250 -34.34 -5.96 11.17
N GLY A 251 -35.34 -5.18 11.57
CA GLY A 251 -36.16 -5.44 12.76
C GLY A 251 -35.52 -5.06 14.09
N ILE A 252 -34.31 -4.48 14.07
CA ILE A 252 -33.56 -4.13 15.28
C ILE A 252 -34.28 -3.09 16.16
N ASP A 253 -35.08 -2.20 15.58
CA ASP A 253 -35.83 -1.17 16.29
C ASP A 253 -36.91 -1.74 17.23
N ARG A 254 -37.54 -2.86 16.85
CA ARG A 254 -38.50 -3.59 17.68
C ARG A 254 -37.77 -4.48 18.68
N ALA A 255 -36.80 -5.25 18.20
CA ALA A 255 -36.04 -6.17 19.03
C ALA A 255 -35.28 -5.44 20.17
N PHE A 256 -34.81 -4.22 19.93
CA PHE A 256 -34.11 -3.40 20.92
C PHE A 256 -35.01 -2.88 22.05
N ARG A 257 -36.33 -2.75 21.82
CA ARG A 257 -37.27 -2.27 22.84
C ARG A 257 -37.57 -3.31 23.93
N LEU A 258 -37.27 -4.58 23.68
CA LEU A 258 -37.51 -5.68 24.61
C LEU A 258 -36.30 -5.94 25.51
N ARG A 259 -36.19 -5.20 26.62
CA ARG A 259 -35.08 -5.37 27.60
C ARG A 259 -35.05 -6.77 28.25
N ASP A 260 -36.21 -7.43 28.38
CA ASP A 260 -36.35 -8.72 29.08
C ASP A 260 -36.34 -9.96 28.17
N ALA A 261 -36.32 -9.80 26.84
CA ALA A 261 -36.44 -10.93 25.90
C ALA A 261 -35.30 -11.94 26.07
N GLU A 262 -35.57 -13.24 26.26
CA GLU A 262 -34.59 -14.29 26.59
C GLU A 262 -33.47 -14.49 25.57
N ASN A 263 -33.72 -14.22 24.29
CA ASN A 263 -32.76 -14.35 23.19
C ASN A 263 -33.10 -13.38 22.05
N PHE A 264 -32.21 -13.26 21.05
CA PHE A 264 -32.58 -12.75 19.74
C PHE A 264 -32.86 -13.91 18.78
N ILE A 265 -33.97 -13.83 18.04
CA ILE A 265 -34.30 -14.81 17.00
C ILE A 265 -33.71 -14.33 15.69
N ILE A 266 -32.95 -15.21 15.03
CA ILE A 266 -32.18 -14.91 13.82
C ILE A 266 -32.79 -15.64 12.63
N VAL A 267 -33.23 -14.88 11.64
CA VAL A 267 -33.82 -15.38 10.38
C VAL A 267 -33.11 -14.81 9.15
N GLU A 268 -33.35 -15.39 7.98
CA GLU A 268 -32.63 -15.04 6.75
C GLU A 268 -33.04 -13.68 6.18
N GLY A 269 -34.35 -13.45 6.03
CA GLY A 269 -34.90 -12.29 5.33
C GLY A 269 -35.78 -11.37 6.16
N ALA A 270 -35.94 -10.14 5.67
CA ALA A 270 -36.88 -9.17 6.24
C ALA A 270 -38.34 -9.66 6.34
N PRO A 271 -38.90 -10.41 5.37
CA PRO A 271 -40.26 -10.94 5.47
C PRO A 271 -40.44 -11.91 6.64
N ASP A 272 -39.44 -12.75 6.89
CA ASP A 272 -39.43 -13.70 8.00
C ASP A 272 -39.46 -12.96 9.34
N ALA A 273 -38.64 -11.91 9.47
CA ALA A 273 -38.65 -11.07 10.65
C ALA A 273 -40.02 -10.38 10.81
N LEU A 274 -40.61 -9.84 9.75
CA LEU A 274 -41.95 -9.24 9.81
C LEU A 274 -43.02 -10.26 10.23
N ARG A 275 -42.98 -11.49 9.72
CA ARG A 275 -43.91 -12.55 10.12
C ARG A 275 -43.82 -12.81 11.61
N LEU A 276 -42.62 -13.08 12.11
CA LEU A 276 -42.41 -13.43 13.52
C LEU A 276 -42.79 -12.26 14.43
N GLN A 277 -42.43 -11.04 14.06
CA GLN A 277 -42.85 -9.84 14.79
C GLN A 277 -44.37 -9.65 14.78
N SER A 278 -45.06 -9.99 13.68
CA SER A 278 -46.53 -9.87 13.59
C SER A 278 -47.29 -10.82 14.51
N ILE A 279 -46.66 -11.92 14.93
CA ILE A 279 -47.22 -12.90 15.89
C ILE A 279 -46.70 -12.70 17.32
N GLY A 280 -46.06 -11.55 17.61
CA GLY A 280 -45.60 -11.17 18.95
C GLY A 280 -44.14 -11.54 19.28
N LEU A 281 -43.41 -12.19 18.37
CA LEU A 281 -41.97 -12.45 18.53
C LEU A 281 -41.16 -11.23 18.09
N GLU A 282 -41.30 -10.13 18.83
CA GLU A 282 -40.67 -8.85 18.50
C GLU A 282 -39.13 -8.86 18.60
N ASN A 283 -38.55 -9.87 19.26
CA ASN A 283 -37.10 -10.09 19.40
C ASN A 283 -36.45 -10.73 18.16
N THR A 284 -37.15 -10.80 17.02
CA THR A 284 -36.62 -11.32 15.76
C THR A 284 -35.89 -10.24 14.95
N VAL A 285 -34.72 -10.60 14.42
CA VAL A 285 -33.91 -9.77 13.51
C VAL A 285 -33.46 -10.58 12.29
N ALA A 286 -33.24 -9.89 11.17
CA ALA A 286 -32.80 -10.51 9.92
C ALA A 286 -31.62 -9.81 9.28
N SER A 287 -30.88 -10.58 8.48
CA SER A 287 -29.94 -10.02 7.51
C SER A 287 -30.71 -9.40 6.34
N LEU A 288 -30.12 -8.44 5.64
CA LEU A 288 -30.74 -7.83 4.45
C LEU A 288 -30.33 -8.56 3.15
N GLY A 289 -30.18 -9.89 3.22
CA GLY A 289 -29.86 -10.77 2.07
C GLY A 289 -28.36 -10.93 1.80
N THR A 290 -27.52 -10.99 2.84
CA THR A 290 -26.09 -11.37 2.78
C THR A 290 -25.80 -12.35 3.90
N SER A 291 -24.71 -13.11 3.80
CA SER A 291 -24.17 -13.81 4.96
C SER A 291 -23.95 -12.84 6.13
N TRP A 292 -24.26 -13.30 7.34
CA TRP A 292 -24.05 -12.56 8.56
C TRP A 292 -22.56 -12.26 8.76
N ASN A 293 -22.24 -11.08 9.29
CA ASN A 293 -20.86 -10.68 9.54
C ASN A 293 -20.58 -10.34 11.01
N GLU A 294 -19.30 -10.10 11.32
CA GLU A 294 -18.86 -9.79 12.67
C GLU A 294 -19.44 -8.49 13.23
N ASN A 295 -19.61 -7.45 12.40
CA ASN A 295 -20.14 -6.15 12.84
C ASN A 295 -21.58 -6.27 13.34
N GLN A 296 -22.40 -7.03 12.62
CA GLN A 296 -23.78 -7.33 12.98
C GLN A 296 -23.87 -8.14 14.29
N LEU A 297 -23.02 -9.16 14.47
CA LEU A 297 -22.96 -9.91 15.72
C LEU A 297 -22.47 -9.04 16.88
N ASN A 298 -21.48 -8.18 16.67
CA ASN A 298 -20.99 -7.26 17.69
C ASN A 298 -22.08 -6.26 18.13
N LEU A 299 -22.94 -5.82 17.19
CA LEU A 299 -24.09 -4.97 17.50
C LEU A 299 -25.05 -5.69 18.47
N LEU A 300 -25.39 -6.95 18.21
CA LEU A 300 -26.24 -7.75 19.10
C LEU A 300 -25.59 -8.03 20.46
N LYS A 301 -24.26 -8.26 20.46
CA LYS A 301 -23.50 -8.66 21.65
C LYS A 301 -23.57 -7.63 22.77
N ARG A 302 -23.65 -6.35 22.42
CA ARG A 302 -23.77 -5.23 23.36
C ARG A 302 -25.02 -5.34 24.25
N TYR A 303 -26.04 -6.06 23.79
CA TYR A 303 -27.34 -6.12 24.46
C TYR A 303 -27.61 -7.51 25.05
N LYS A 304 -27.49 -8.56 24.23
CA LYS A 304 -27.73 -9.93 24.69
C LYS A 304 -26.75 -10.91 24.08
N SER A 305 -26.37 -11.91 24.88
CA SER A 305 -25.44 -12.95 24.50
C SER A 305 -26.10 -14.27 24.10
N SER A 306 -27.43 -14.31 23.94
CA SER A 306 -28.19 -15.52 23.56
C SER A 306 -28.87 -15.33 22.21
N LEU A 307 -28.66 -16.26 21.28
CA LEU A 307 -29.21 -16.26 19.92
C LEU A 307 -29.93 -17.57 19.61
N CYS A 308 -31.07 -17.50 18.91
CA CYS A 308 -31.80 -18.65 18.39
C CYS A 308 -31.89 -18.53 16.86
N PHE A 309 -31.25 -19.44 16.12
CA PHE A 309 -31.28 -19.45 14.66
C PHE A 309 -32.43 -20.28 14.11
N ILE A 310 -33.09 -19.79 13.07
CA ILE A 310 -34.09 -20.53 12.29
C ILE A 310 -33.60 -20.58 10.84
N PRO A 311 -32.99 -21.69 10.39
CA PRO A 311 -32.58 -21.86 9.00
C PRO A 311 -33.80 -22.09 8.11
N ASP A 312 -33.78 -21.53 6.90
CA ASP A 312 -34.70 -21.92 5.84
C ASP A 312 -34.45 -23.38 5.42
N SER A 313 -35.52 -24.14 5.21
CA SER A 313 -35.47 -25.55 4.80
C SER A 313 -35.18 -25.69 3.31
N ASP A 314 -34.11 -25.07 2.83
CA ASP A 314 -33.74 -25.06 1.42
C ASP A 314 -33.32 -26.46 0.94
N VAL A 315 -33.89 -26.89 -0.18
CA VAL A 315 -33.46 -28.09 -0.89
C VAL A 315 -32.23 -27.74 -1.73
N ALA A 316 -31.15 -28.51 -1.58
CA ALA A 316 -29.90 -28.28 -2.30
C ALA A 316 -29.97 -28.84 -3.73
N PRO A 317 -29.55 -28.07 -4.77
CA PRO A 317 -29.38 -28.61 -6.12
C PRO A 317 -28.17 -29.55 -6.22
N GLU A 318 -27.10 -29.28 -5.46
CA GLU A 318 -25.92 -30.14 -5.30
C GLU A 318 -25.43 -30.13 -3.83
N GLY A 319 -25.17 -31.31 -3.25
CA GLY A 319 -24.82 -31.49 -1.84
C GLY A 319 -26.03 -31.81 -0.93
N GLN A 320 -25.78 -32.05 0.37
CA GLN A 320 -26.82 -32.53 1.30
C GLN A 320 -27.63 -31.41 1.99
N TYR A 321 -27.11 -30.18 2.05
CA TYR A 321 -27.76 -29.04 2.74
C TYR A 321 -27.80 -27.78 1.87
N GLY A 322 -28.96 -27.12 1.83
CA GLY A 322 -29.18 -25.90 1.04
C GLY A 322 -28.53 -24.63 1.63
N PRO A 323 -28.65 -23.49 0.94
CA PRO A 323 -28.04 -22.22 1.35
C PRO A 323 -28.40 -21.75 2.76
N GLY A 324 -29.67 -21.82 3.17
CA GLY A 324 -30.11 -21.41 4.51
C GLY A 324 -29.41 -22.19 5.64
N PHE A 325 -29.25 -23.50 5.48
CA PHE A 325 -28.50 -24.34 6.42
C PHE A 325 -27.02 -23.93 6.51
N LYS A 326 -26.35 -23.74 5.36
CA LYS A 326 -24.94 -23.35 5.31
C LYS A 326 -24.71 -21.98 5.96
N ALA A 327 -25.61 -21.02 5.72
CA ALA A 327 -25.55 -19.70 6.33
C ALA A 327 -25.60 -19.76 7.87
N VAL A 328 -26.46 -20.61 8.44
CA VAL A 328 -26.54 -20.81 9.89
C VAL A 328 -25.30 -21.55 10.43
N MET A 329 -24.74 -22.52 9.70
CA MET A 329 -23.50 -23.19 10.10
C MET A 329 -22.33 -22.21 10.22
N GLU A 330 -22.15 -21.33 9.24
CA GLU A 330 -21.09 -20.32 9.23
C GLU A 330 -21.32 -19.25 10.31
N CYS A 331 -22.53 -18.67 10.35
CA CYS A 331 -22.87 -17.61 11.30
C CYS A 331 -22.85 -18.11 12.75
N GLY A 332 -23.40 -19.30 13.02
CA GLY A 332 -23.43 -19.86 14.37
C GLY A 332 -22.03 -20.20 14.87
N THR A 333 -21.13 -20.69 14.00
CA THR A 333 -19.72 -20.93 14.33
C THR A 333 -19.05 -19.62 14.76
N LEU A 334 -19.28 -18.55 14.00
CA LEU A 334 -18.77 -17.21 14.31
C LEU A 334 -19.34 -16.67 15.63
N ALA A 335 -20.64 -16.85 15.87
CA ALA A 335 -21.31 -16.43 17.10
C ALA A 335 -20.75 -17.13 18.34
N ILE A 336 -20.55 -18.46 18.30
CA ILE A 336 -19.93 -19.20 19.40
C ILE A 336 -18.51 -18.69 19.68
N ARG A 337 -17.70 -18.42 18.63
CA ARG A 337 -16.34 -17.85 18.79
C ARG A 337 -16.35 -16.46 19.44
N LYS A 338 -17.36 -15.64 19.17
CA LYS A 338 -17.62 -14.35 19.85
C LYS A 338 -18.28 -14.52 21.23
N GLY A 339 -18.39 -15.76 21.72
CA GLY A 339 -18.87 -16.10 23.06
C GLY A 339 -20.38 -15.98 23.24
N PHE A 340 -21.18 -16.08 22.18
CA PHE A 340 -22.63 -16.20 22.29
C PHE A 340 -23.04 -17.61 22.75
N HIS A 341 -24.16 -17.71 23.45
CA HIS A 341 -24.93 -18.93 23.58
C HIS A 341 -25.87 -19.01 22.36
N ALA A 342 -25.74 -20.05 21.54
CA ALA A 342 -26.51 -20.20 20.30
C ALA A 342 -27.32 -21.50 20.30
N THR A 343 -28.59 -21.40 19.91
CA THR A 343 -29.50 -22.52 19.68
C THR A 343 -30.06 -22.48 18.26
N VAL A 344 -30.64 -23.59 17.80
CA VAL A 344 -31.25 -23.72 16.47
C VAL A 344 -32.63 -24.38 16.61
N LYS A 345 -33.64 -23.80 15.93
CA LYS A 345 -34.96 -24.39 15.69
C LYS A 345 -35.10 -24.66 14.20
N GLU A 346 -35.00 -25.93 13.81
CA GLU A 346 -35.04 -26.36 12.40
C GLU A 346 -36.49 -26.46 11.90
N LEU A 347 -36.75 -25.87 10.74
CA LEU A 347 -38.03 -25.99 10.04
C LEU A 347 -38.11 -27.34 9.30
N PRO A 348 -39.27 -28.01 9.26
CA PRO A 348 -39.45 -29.20 8.44
C PRO A 348 -39.49 -28.82 6.96
N PHE A 349 -39.01 -29.70 6.09
CA PHE A 349 -39.18 -29.55 4.64
C PHE A 349 -40.67 -29.66 4.27
N GLY A 350 -41.12 -28.83 3.33
CA GLY A 350 -42.44 -28.99 2.72
C GLY A 350 -42.45 -30.16 1.74
N THR A 351 -43.62 -30.67 1.38
CA THR A 351 -43.78 -31.69 0.32
C THR A 351 -44.76 -31.19 -0.74
N ARG A 352 -44.44 -31.46 -2.01
CA ARG A 352 -45.31 -31.23 -3.17
C ARG A 352 -45.36 -32.49 -4.02
N GLU A 353 -46.54 -32.81 -4.54
CA GLU A 353 -46.70 -33.87 -5.53
C GLU A 353 -46.02 -33.51 -6.87
N LEU A 354 -45.28 -34.45 -7.43
CA LEU A 354 -44.72 -34.37 -8.77
C LEU A 354 -45.83 -34.33 -9.81
N THR A 355 -45.68 -33.46 -10.82
CA THR A 355 -46.57 -33.47 -11.98
C THR A 355 -46.32 -34.72 -12.84
N GLU A 356 -47.29 -35.10 -13.68
CA GLU A 356 -47.12 -36.27 -14.56
C GLU A 356 -45.92 -36.11 -15.52
N GLU A 357 -45.65 -34.89 -15.98
CA GLU A 357 -44.49 -34.57 -16.81
C GLU A 357 -43.16 -34.81 -16.05
N GLU A 358 -43.05 -34.34 -14.80
CA GLU A 358 -41.86 -34.55 -13.96
C GLU A 358 -41.65 -36.02 -13.57
N LEU A 359 -42.73 -36.80 -13.41
CA LEU A 359 -42.66 -38.24 -13.13
C LEU A 359 -42.14 -39.01 -14.35
N GLN A 360 -42.54 -38.61 -15.55
CA GLN A 360 -42.14 -39.25 -16.81
C GLN A 360 -40.68 -38.94 -17.17
N GLU A 361 -40.18 -37.77 -16.77
CA GLU A 361 -38.78 -37.38 -16.90
C GLU A 361 -37.88 -38.11 -15.88
N LYS A 362 -38.39 -38.32 -14.65
CA LYS A 362 -37.64 -38.98 -13.57
C LYS A 362 -37.53 -40.51 -13.73
N TYR A 363 -38.52 -41.14 -14.36
CA TYR A 363 -38.57 -42.59 -14.58
C TYR A 363 -38.66 -42.89 -16.07
N GLU A 364 -37.56 -43.37 -16.68
CA GLU A 364 -37.57 -43.82 -18.07
C GLU A 364 -38.47 -45.07 -18.22
N GLY A 365 -39.63 -44.90 -18.86
CA GLY A 365 -40.59 -45.98 -19.15
C GLY A 365 -41.82 -45.99 -18.24
N ALA A 366 -42.35 -47.19 -17.91
CA ALA A 366 -43.56 -47.32 -17.09
C ALA A 366 -43.26 -46.99 -15.61
N ILE A 367 -43.98 -46.00 -15.06
CA ILE A 367 -43.79 -45.53 -13.68
C ILE A 367 -44.10 -46.68 -12.69
N PRO A 368 -43.13 -47.09 -11.85
CA PRO A 368 -43.35 -48.12 -10.83
C PRO A 368 -44.49 -47.76 -9.87
N LYS A 369 -45.25 -48.75 -9.38
CA LYS A 369 -46.33 -48.51 -8.40
C LYS A 369 -45.84 -47.89 -7.08
N ASP A 370 -44.57 -48.12 -6.74
CA ASP A 370 -43.93 -47.65 -5.50
C ASP A 370 -43.03 -46.43 -5.73
N ALA A 371 -43.16 -45.75 -6.89
CA ALA A 371 -42.37 -44.58 -7.24
C ALA A 371 -42.61 -43.42 -6.26
N GLN A 372 -41.55 -42.69 -5.91
CA GLN A 372 -41.63 -41.52 -5.04
C GLN A 372 -42.34 -40.39 -5.78
N ARG A 373 -43.60 -40.11 -5.40
CA ARG A 373 -44.47 -39.11 -6.02
C ARG A 373 -44.40 -37.72 -5.39
N GLU A 374 -43.69 -37.58 -4.27
CA GLU A 374 -43.54 -36.31 -3.56
C GLU A 374 -42.09 -35.82 -3.64
N VAL A 375 -41.92 -34.52 -3.89
CA VAL A 375 -40.64 -33.80 -3.84
C VAL A 375 -40.66 -32.83 -2.66
N LEU A 376 -39.50 -32.71 -2.01
CA LEU A 376 -39.31 -31.75 -0.95
C LEU A 376 -39.33 -30.32 -1.52
N VAL A 377 -40.02 -29.42 -0.83
CA VAL A 377 -40.10 -28.00 -1.16
C VAL A 377 -39.55 -27.19 0.02
N LYS A 378 -38.98 -26.03 -0.30
CA LYS A 378 -38.52 -25.06 0.68
C LYS A 378 -39.67 -24.62 1.59
N ASN A 379 -39.43 -24.66 2.90
CA ASN A 379 -40.18 -23.88 3.88
C ASN A 379 -39.28 -22.76 4.41
N ASP A 380 -39.81 -21.54 4.48
CA ASP A 380 -39.21 -20.41 5.18
C ASP A 380 -40.02 -20.07 6.43
N ALA A 381 -39.45 -19.24 7.30
CA ALA A 381 -40.09 -18.87 8.56
C ALA A 381 -41.38 -18.07 8.32
N ASP A 382 -41.44 -17.24 7.27
CA ASP A 382 -42.67 -16.53 6.90
C ASP A 382 -43.83 -17.45 6.52
N SER A 383 -43.58 -18.53 5.77
CA SER A 383 -44.64 -19.44 5.29
C SER A 383 -45.05 -20.47 6.33
N TYR A 384 -44.13 -20.90 7.20
CA TYR A 384 -44.38 -22.00 8.15
C TYR A 384 -44.82 -21.51 9.54
N ILE A 385 -44.22 -20.44 10.07
CA ILE A 385 -44.47 -19.98 11.44
C ILE A 385 -45.61 -18.95 11.45
N LEU A 386 -46.85 -19.46 11.33
CA LEU A 386 -48.05 -18.62 11.26
C LEU A 386 -48.62 -18.23 12.63
N SER A 387 -48.20 -18.90 13.71
CA SER A 387 -48.61 -18.61 15.09
C SER A 387 -47.48 -18.85 16.07
N GLU A 388 -47.58 -18.24 17.26
CA GLU A 388 -46.60 -18.42 18.33
C GLU A 388 -46.54 -19.89 18.81
N GLU A 389 -47.67 -20.60 18.78
CA GLU A 389 -47.76 -22.01 19.15
C GLU A 389 -46.88 -22.90 18.25
N ILE A 390 -46.88 -22.63 16.94
CA ILE A 390 -46.02 -23.36 15.98
C ILE A 390 -44.55 -23.14 16.33
N TYR A 391 -44.15 -21.90 16.62
CA TYR A 391 -42.77 -21.58 17.02
C TYR A 391 -42.34 -22.30 18.31
N ARG A 392 -43.22 -22.33 19.32
CA ARG A 392 -42.96 -22.99 20.60
C ARG A 392 -42.81 -24.51 20.42
N ASN A 393 -43.57 -25.12 19.52
CA ASN A 393 -43.53 -26.54 19.23
C ASN A 393 -42.30 -26.98 18.41
N LEU A 394 -41.57 -26.05 17.75
CA LEU A 394 -40.33 -26.38 17.07
C LEU A 394 -39.26 -26.84 18.06
N ARG A 395 -38.63 -27.99 17.78
CA ARG A 395 -37.57 -28.55 18.61
C ARG A 395 -36.35 -27.64 18.60
N GLU A 396 -35.96 -27.17 19.77
CA GLU A 396 -34.76 -26.36 19.97
C GLU A 396 -33.58 -27.25 20.37
N LYS A 397 -32.43 -27.02 19.73
CA LYS A 397 -31.16 -27.71 20.04
C LYS A 397 -30.04 -26.70 20.23
N HIS A 398 -29.02 -27.04 21.03
CA HIS A 398 -27.79 -26.24 21.06
C HIS A 398 -27.12 -26.26 19.68
N PHE A 399 -26.64 -25.10 19.22
CA PHE A 399 -26.03 -24.96 17.90
C PHE A 399 -24.86 -25.93 17.70
N ILE A 400 -24.01 -26.11 18.71
CA ILE A 400 -22.84 -27.01 18.63
C ILE A 400 -23.27 -28.46 18.39
N VAL A 401 -24.34 -28.91 19.04
CA VAL A 401 -24.88 -30.27 18.87
C VAL A 401 -25.52 -30.42 17.50
N TRP A 402 -26.32 -29.43 17.09
CA TRP A 402 -26.94 -29.40 15.77
C TRP A 402 -25.88 -29.42 14.66
N LEU A 403 -24.81 -28.61 14.76
CA LEU A 403 -23.71 -28.59 13.79
C LEU A 403 -23.01 -29.96 13.70
N ALA A 404 -22.77 -30.60 14.85
CA ALA A 404 -22.18 -31.93 14.88
C ALA A 404 -23.07 -32.97 14.19
N GLU A 405 -24.38 -33.00 14.45
CA GLU A 405 -25.32 -33.91 13.75
C GLU A 405 -25.21 -33.76 12.23
N LYS A 406 -25.15 -32.52 11.73
CA LYS A 406 -25.09 -32.25 10.30
C LYS A 406 -23.73 -32.60 9.69
N GLN A 407 -22.62 -32.29 10.37
CA GLN A 407 -21.26 -32.60 9.90
C GLN A 407 -20.99 -34.11 9.89
N PHE A 408 -21.37 -34.84 10.95
CA PHE A 408 -21.18 -36.29 10.99
C PHE A 408 -22.05 -37.03 9.97
N ALA A 409 -23.26 -36.53 9.67
CA ALA A 409 -24.08 -37.10 8.60
C ALA A 409 -23.42 -37.01 7.20
N THR A 410 -22.50 -36.05 6.99
CA THR A 410 -21.75 -35.87 5.74
C THR A 410 -20.35 -36.51 5.73
N ALA A 411 -19.88 -37.01 6.87
CA ALA A 411 -18.54 -37.55 7.00
C ALA A 411 -18.47 -38.97 6.42
N SER A 412 -17.79 -39.14 5.29
CA SER A 412 -17.63 -40.43 4.61
C SER A 412 -16.30 -41.14 4.88
N SER A 413 -15.40 -40.51 5.66
CA SER A 413 -14.07 -41.08 5.97
C SER A 413 -13.64 -40.79 7.40
N LEU A 414 -12.84 -41.69 7.96
CA LEU A 414 -12.32 -41.59 9.33
C LEU A 414 -11.51 -40.30 9.56
N LEU A 415 -10.80 -39.81 8.53
CA LEU A 415 -10.10 -38.53 8.58
C LEU A 415 -11.07 -37.34 8.70
N ARG A 416 -12.21 -37.38 7.99
CA ARG A 416 -13.25 -36.34 8.10
C ARG A 416 -13.93 -36.38 9.46
N GLU A 417 -14.19 -37.56 10.02
CA GLU A 417 -14.73 -37.71 11.37
C GLU A 417 -13.80 -37.08 12.44
N ILE A 418 -12.49 -37.34 12.35
CA ILE A 418 -11.49 -36.74 13.26
C ILE A 418 -11.49 -35.21 13.14
N ASN A 419 -11.58 -34.68 11.92
CA ASN A 419 -11.66 -33.24 11.69
C ASN A 419 -12.94 -32.63 12.30
N CYS A 420 -14.08 -33.33 12.20
CA CYS A 420 -15.33 -32.90 12.82
C CYS A 420 -15.18 -32.84 14.36
N VAL A 421 -14.59 -33.88 14.98
CA VAL A 421 -14.31 -33.89 16.43
C VAL A 421 -13.47 -32.67 16.83
N ASN A 422 -12.38 -32.40 16.11
CA ASN A 422 -11.48 -31.28 16.42
C ASN A 422 -12.18 -29.91 16.27
N GLN A 423 -12.98 -29.72 15.22
CA GLN A 423 -13.72 -28.46 15.00
C GLN A 423 -14.77 -28.22 16.10
N ILE A 424 -15.56 -29.23 16.43
CA ILE A 424 -16.58 -29.14 17.48
C ILE A 424 -15.94 -28.94 18.86
N ALA A 425 -14.81 -29.61 19.14
CA ALA A 425 -14.04 -29.43 20.37
C ALA A 425 -13.44 -28.01 20.49
N ASP A 426 -12.98 -27.42 19.38
CA ASP A 426 -12.54 -26.02 19.34
C ASP A 426 -13.69 -25.06 19.69
N LEU A 427 -14.91 -25.31 19.22
CA LEU A 427 -16.08 -24.47 19.55
C LEU A 427 -16.50 -24.60 21.01
N LEU A 428 -16.51 -25.82 21.56
CA LEU A 428 -16.85 -26.07 22.96
C LEU A 428 -15.95 -25.34 23.96
N ARG A 429 -14.73 -24.94 23.57
CA ARG A 429 -13.85 -24.16 24.46
C ARG A 429 -14.37 -22.75 24.76
N TYR A 430 -15.25 -22.22 23.90
CA TYR A 430 -15.85 -20.89 24.08
C TYR A 430 -17.12 -20.91 24.93
N VAL A 431 -17.66 -22.10 25.23
CA VAL A 431 -18.80 -22.28 26.13
C VAL A 431 -18.32 -22.07 27.57
N LYS A 432 -18.75 -20.95 28.17
CA LYS A 432 -18.39 -20.57 29.55
C LYS A 432 -19.29 -21.24 30.60
N ASP A 433 -20.53 -21.52 30.24
CA ASP A 433 -21.51 -22.12 31.13
C ASP A 433 -21.23 -23.63 31.27
N GLN A 434 -20.93 -24.06 32.50
CA GLN A 434 -20.58 -25.44 32.81
C GLN A 434 -21.74 -26.41 32.59
N PHE A 435 -22.97 -25.97 32.86
CA PHE A 435 -24.15 -26.81 32.68
C PHE A 435 -24.43 -27.06 31.20
N VAL A 436 -24.39 -26.00 30.38
CA VAL A 436 -24.53 -26.11 28.92
C VAL A 436 -23.40 -26.96 28.32
N TYR A 437 -22.18 -26.81 28.83
CA TYR A 437 -21.04 -27.63 28.41
C TYR A 437 -21.29 -29.12 28.67
N GLU A 438 -21.74 -29.50 29.87
CA GLU A 438 -22.02 -30.89 30.21
C GLU A 438 -23.18 -31.47 29.39
N GLN A 439 -24.25 -30.70 29.16
CA GLN A 439 -25.35 -31.11 28.28
C GLN A 439 -24.90 -31.32 26.84
N CYS A 440 -24.05 -30.43 26.30
CA CYS A 440 -23.48 -30.60 24.97
C CYS A 440 -22.63 -31.87 24.87
N ILE A 441 -21.77 -32.14 25.86
CA ILE A 441 -20.93 -33.35 25.87
C ILE A 441 -21.79 -34.63 25.92
N GLU A 442 -22.86 -34.64 26.72
CA GLU A 442 -23.77 -35.80 26.78
C GLU A 442 -24.44 -36.04 25.42
N GLN A 443 -24.98 -34.98 24.80
CA GLN A 443 -25.64 -35.08 23.49
C GLN A 443 -24.66 -35.46 22.37
N LEU A 444 -23.45 -34.90 22.37
CA LEU A 444 -22.40 -35.26 21.41
C LEU A 444 -21.94 -36.71 21.55
N SER A 445 -21.93 -37.25 22.78
CA SER A 445 -21.60 -38.67 23.00
C SER A 445 -22.64 -39.64 22.45
N LYS A 446 -23.89 -39.18 22.25
CA LYS A 446 -24.94 -39.96 21.57
C LYS A 446 -24.78 -39.94 20.05
N ILE A 447 -24.11 -38.92 19.50
CA ILE A 447 -23.83 -38.77 18.05
C ILE A 447 -22.59 -39.58 17.66
N TYR A 448 -21.48 -39.39 18.38
CA TYR A 448 -20.20 -40.02 18.04
C TYR A 448 -19.32 -40.23 19.28
N GLY A 449 -18.77 -41.44 19.42
CA GLY A 449 -17.78 -41.77 20.45
C GLY A 449 -18.33 -41.81 21.90
N LYS A 450 -17.45 -41.59 22.87
CA LYS A 450 -17.79 -41.55 24.32
C LYS A 450 -17.54 -40.15 24.88
N ALA A 451 -18.23 -39.78 25.97
CA ALA A 451 -18.05 -38.47 26.62
C ALA A 451 -16.59 -38.14 26.98
N ARG A 452 -15.77 -39.16 27.33
CA ARG A 452 -14.34 -38.98 27.63
C ARG A 452 -13.55 -38.46 26.42
N LEU A 453 -13.83 -38.96 25.21
CA LEU A 453 -13.17 -38.53 23.98
C LEU A 453 -13.37 -37.02 23.75
N TRP A 454 -14.61 -36.54 23.92
CA TRP A 454 -14.93 -35.13 23.76
C TRP A 454 -14.27 -34.25 24.83
N LYS A 455 -14.24 -34.70 26.09
CA LYS A 455 -13.55 -33.99 27.18
C LYS A 455 -12.04 -33.88 26.93
N ASP A 456 -11.42 -34.96 26.43
CA ASP A 456 -10.00 -34.99 26.10
C ASP A 456 -9.69 -34.07 24.91
N ALA A 457 -10.51 -34.11 23.85
CA ALA A 457 -10.37 -33.23 22.68
C ALA A 457 -10.50 -31.74 23.03
N VAL A 458 -11.49 -31.37 23.87
CA VAL A 458 -11.64 -29.98 24.35
C VAL A 458 -10.44 -29.55 25.19
N THR A 459 -9.89 -30.44 26.01
CA THR A 459 -8.70 -30.16 26.83
C THR A 459 -7.47 -29.90 25.95
N GLN A 460 -7.29 -30.69 24.90
CA GLN A 460 -6.24 -30.47 23.90
C GLN A 460 -6.41 -29.12 23.19
N ALA A 461 -7.62 -28.80 22.72
CA ALA A 461 -7.92 -27.51 22.08
C ALA A 461 -7.68 -26.32 23.03
N ARG A 462 -8.06 -26.43 24.32
CA ARG A 462 -7.76 -25.42 25.35
C ARG A 462 -6.25 -25.25 25.57
N ASN A 463 -5.49 -26.34 25.59
CA ASN A 463 -4.04 -26.29 25.77
C ASN A 463 -3.31 -25.68 24.57
N GLN A 464 -3.74 -26.01 23.35
CA GLN A 464 -3.24 -25.38 22.12
C GLN A 464 -3.56 -23.87 22.11
N ALA A 465 -4.79 -23.49 22.47
CA ALA A 465 -5.19 -22.09 22.57
C ALA A 465 -4.45 -21.33 23.68
N LYS A 466 -4.13 -21.98 24.82
CA LYS A 466 -3.31 -21.39 25.89
C LYS A 466 -1.86 -21.15 25.45
N ARG A 467 -1.29 -22.08 24.66
CA ARG A 467 0.04 -21.90 24.06
C ARG A 467 0.06 -20.77 23.01
N ALA A 468 -1.09 -20.48 22.39
CA ALA A 468 -1.25 -19.43 21.39
C ALA A 468 -1.78 -18.08 21.94
N LYS A 469 -2.20 -17.99 23.22
CA LYS A 469 -2.77 -16.77 23.80
C LYS A 469 -1.71 -15.94 24.55
N GLN A 470 -1.61 -14.66 24.20
CA GLN A 470 -1.02 -13.65 25.08
C GLN A 470 -1.89 -13.45 26.35
N PRO A 471 -1.29 -13.19 27.53
CA PRO A 471 -2.00 -13.16 28.82
C PRO A 471 -2.95 -11.97 29.01
N THR A 472 -4.00 -12.16 29.84
CA THR A 472 -5.05 -11.16 30.13
C THR A 472 -4.59 -10.04 31.06
N MET A 473 -5.30 -8.89 31.08
CA MET A 473 -4.92 -7.69 31.87
C MET A 473 -4.93 -7.89 33.41
N MET A 474 -5.87 -8.68 33.96
CA MET A 474 -5.90 -8.97 35.41
C MET A 474 -4.81 -9.95 35.83
N ASP A 475 -4.53 -10.97 35.01
CA ASP A 475 -3.42 -11.90 35.26
C ASP A 475 -2.07 -11.18 35.21
N LYS A 476 -1.90 -10.25 34.25
CA LYS A 476 -0.69 -9.42 34.12
C LYS A 476 -0.44 -8.52 35.35
N GLN A 477 -1.47 -7.92 35.93
CA GLN A 477 -1.34 -7.07 37.13
C GLN A 477 -0.97 -7.90 38.37
N GLN A 478 -1.54 -9.09 38.51
CA GLN A 478 -1.22 -9.99 39.63
C GLN A 478 0.22 -10.49 39.52
N GLU A 479 0.63 -10.96 38.34
CA GLU A 479 1.99 -11.41 38.04
C GLU A 479 3.02 -10.26 38.20
N GLU A 480 2.67 -9.04 37.79
CA GLU A 480 3.51 -7.86 38.00
C GLU A 480 3.71 -7.55 39.48
N THR A 481 2.64 -7.63 40.27
CA THR A 481 2.67 -7.39 41.72
C THR A 481 3.52 -8.45 42.43
N ASP A 482 3.38 -9.71 42.04
CA ASP A 482 4.15 -10.81 42.64
C ASP A 482 5.63 -10.75 42.25
N ALA A 483 5.96 -10.37 41.00
CA ALA A 483 7.34 -10.15 40.56
C ALA A 483 8.03 -8.98 41.29
N LEU A 484 7.30 -7.87 41.52
CA LEU A 484 7.83 -6.75 42.31
C LEU A 484 8.12 -7.17 43.75
N ARG A 485 7.22 -7.93 44.37
CA ARG A 485 7.39 -8.43 45.74
C ARG A 485 8.62 -9.32 45.89
N GLN A 486 8.92 -10.18 44.91
CA GLN A 486 10.13 -11.02 44.92
C GLN A 486 11.43 -10.20 45.00
N LEU A 487 11.42 -8.98 44.46
CA LEU A 487 12.57 -8.07 44.45
C LEU A 487 12.55 -7.05 45.60
N ASN A 488 11.69 -7.26 46.59
CA ASN A 488 11.42 -6.35 47.71
C ASN A 488 11.01 -4.94 47.25
N LEU A 489 10.16 -4.88 46.22
CA LEU A 489 9.60 -3.67 45.65
C LEU A 489 8.07 -3.74 45.66
N PHE A 490 7.43 -2.59 45.77
CA PHE A 490 6.01 -2.47 45.45
C PHE A 490 5.71 -1.06 44.94
N VAL A 491 4.60 -0.93 44.20
CA VAL A 491 4.21 0.33 43.58
C VAL A 491 2.95 0.87 44.27
N ARG A 492 2.98 2.14 44.68
CA ARG A 492 1.82 2.87 45.21
C ARG A 492 1.77 4.26 44.60
N ASN A 493 0.61 4.67 44.06
CA ASN A 493 0.43 5.97 43.41
C ASN A 493 1.52 6.29 42.35
N ASN A 494 1.81 5.33 41.47
CA ASN A 494 2.89 5.42 40.47
C ASN A 494 4.28 5.72 41.07
N CYS A 495 4.59 5.31 42.29
CA CYS A 495 5.90 5.49 42.90
C CYS A 495 6.46 4.13 43.34
N TYR A 496 7.77 3.89 43.15
CA TYR A 496 8.42 2.70 43.70
C TYR A 496 8.69 2.89 45.19
N TYR A 497 8.42 1.85 45.97
CA TYR A 497 8.72 1.74 47.39
C TYR A 497 9.47 0.42 47.67
N CYS A 498 10.26 0.40 48.74
CA CYS A 498 10.79 -0.83 49.32
C CYS A 498 10.44 -0.93 50.81
N LEU A 499 10.34 -2.15 51.33
CA LEU A 499 10.18 -2.39 52.76
C LEU A 499 11.51 -2.16 53.48
N GLY A 500 11.46 -1.54 54.66
CA GLY A 500 12.62 -1.35 55.53
C GLY A 500 13.19 -2.69 56.04
N LYS A 501 14.38 -2.65 56.63
CA LYS A 501 14.84 -3.76 57.47
C LYS A 501 13.99 -3.65 58.75
N ASP A 502 13.23 -4.68 59.11
CA ASP A 502 12.42 -4.78 60.35
C ASP A 502 10.95 -4.28 60.31
N ASP A 503 10.23 -4.44 59.19
CA ASP A 503 8.79 -4.09 59.08
C ASP A 503 8.46 -2.59 59.33
N GLU A 504 9.47 -1.72 59.28
CA GLU A 504 9.31 -0.27 59.35
C GLU A 504 8.66 0.35 58.10
N ASP A 505 8.16 1.57 58.27
CA ASP A 505 7.45 2.37 57.27
C ASP A 505 8.11 2.33 55.87
N PRO A 506 7.31 2.23 54.81
CA PRO A 506 7.83 2.01 53.47
C PRO A 506 8.65 3.21 52.95
N ILE A 507 9.87 2.93 52.49
CA ILE A 507 10.80 3.94 51.98
C ILE A 507 10.48 4.21 50.50
N ARG A 508 10.19 5.47 50.18
CA ARG A 508 9.94 5.90 48.79
C ARG A 508 11.23 6.00 47.99
N LEU A 509 11.30 5.30 46.87
CA LEU A 509 12.47 5.27 45.97
C LEU A 509 12.36 6.28 44.82
N SER A 510 11.15 6.62 44.39
CA SER A 510 10.90 7.54 43.27
C SER A 510 9.55 8.25 43.42
N ASN A 511 9.34 9.34 42.69
CA ASN A 511 8.01 9.95 42.51
C ASN A 511 7.29 9.47 41.22
N PHE A 512 7.82 8.41 40.59
CA PHE A 512 7.39 7.86 39.30
C PHE A 512 7.61 6.34 39.21
N ARG A 513 6.89 5.67 38.29
CA ARG A 513 7.12 4.28 37.92
C ARG A 513 7.52 4.18 36.46
N MET A 514 8.23 3.12 36.11
CA MET A 514 8.68 2.84 34.74
C MET A 514 7.90 1.64 34.20
N GLU A 515 7.39 1.77 32.99
CA GLU A 515 6.84 0.66 32.21
C GLU A 515 7.83 0.30 31.09
N PRO A 516 8.27 -0.96 31.01
CA PRO A 516 9.15 -1.42 29.93
C PRO A 516 8.39 -1.48 28.61
N LEU A 517 8.93 -0.85 27.57
CA LEU A 517 8.36 -0.90 26.22
C LEU A 517 9.17 -1.88 25.37
N PHE A 518 10.38 -1.47 24.96
CA PHE A 518 11.25 -2.25 24.10
C PHE A 518 12.72 -2.03 24.43
N HIS A 519 13.51 -3.08 24.24
CA HIS A 519 14.96 -3.04 24.19
C HIS A 519 15.36 -3.03 22.72
N ILE A 520 15.93 -1.92 22.27
CA ILE A 520 16.47 -1.78 20.93
C ILE A 520 17.86 -2.40 20.94
N HIS A 521 17.96 -3.59 20.34
CA HIS A 521 19.22 -4.30 20.20
C HIS A 521 20.10 -3.59 19.16
N ASP A 522 21.30 -3.20 19.58
CA ASP A 522 22.36 -2.64 18.75
C ASP A 522 23.71 -3.13 19.31
N GLU A 523 24.58 -3.66 18.46
CA GLU A 523 25.85 -4.31 18.84
C GLU A 523 26.77 -3.41 19.65
N CYS A 524 26.72 -2.08 19.41
CA CYS A 524 27.60 -1.13 20.08
C CYS A 524 26.86 -0.23 21.09
N ASN A 525 25.57 0.04 20.87
CA ASN A 525 24.82 1.05 21.60
C ASN A 525 23.38 0.59 21.88
N GLY A 526 23.23 -0.51 22.62
CA GLY A 526 21.92 -0.99 23.04
C GLY A 526 21.16 0.05 23.87
N VAL A 527 19.88 0.21 23.57
CA VAL A 527 19.02 1.24 24.15
C VAL A 527 17.73 0.60 24.66
N ARG A 528 17.16 1.12 25.74
CA ARG A 528 15.83 0.73 26.21
C ARG A 528 14.87 1.91 26.22
N LEU A 529 13.67 1.65 25.72
CA LEU A 529 12.54 2.57 25.73
C LEU A 529 11.66 2.25 26.94
N PHE A 530 11.40 3.28 27.75
CA PHE A 530 10.52 3.19 28.91
C PHE A 530 9.46 4.27 28.85
N ARG A 531 8.27 3.95 29.36
CA ARG A 531 7.26 4.97 29.67
C ARG A 531 7.30 5.28 31.16
N LEU A 532 7.53 6.55 31.49
CA LEU A 532 7.48 7.03 32.86
C LEU A 532 6.06 7.48 33.18
N PHE A 533 5.58 7.15 34.38
CA PHE A 533 4.33 7.68 34.93
C PHE A 533 4.63 8.31 36.28
N ASN A 534 4.36 9.61 36.44
CA ASN A 534 4.56 10.27 37.72
C ASN A 534 3.32 10.14 38.62
N SER A 535 3.46 10.58 39.87
CA SER A 535 2.37 10.66 40.86
C SER A 535 1.25 11.65 40.50
N PHE A 536 1.50 12.60 39.59
CA PHE A 536 0.53 13.58 39.09
C PHE A 536 -0.23 13.12 37.83
N ARG A 537 0.01 11.88 37.38
CA ARG A 537 -0.56 11.26 36.17
C ARG A 537 0.00 11.80 34.84
N ASP A 538 1.11 12.53 34.87
CA ASP A 538 1.86 12.84 33.65
C ASP A 538 2.65 11.61 33.19
N SER A 539 2.70 11.42 31.88
CA SER A 539 3.48 10.36 31.26
C SER A 539 4.38 10.87 30.15
N CYS A 540 5.62 10.37 30.10
CA CYS A 540 6.54 10.63 29.01
C CYS A 540 7.26 9.35 28.61
N ILE A 541 7.68 9.28 27.35
CA ILE A 541 8.54 8.19 26.86
C ILE A 541 9.99 8.67 26.95
N ILE A 542 10.86 7.82 27.46
CA ILE A 542 12.29 8.11 27.58
C ILE A 542 13.13 7.01 26.95
N GLU A 543 14.19 7.44 26.28
CA GLU A 543 15.25 6.58 25.76
C GLU A 543 16.41 6.55 26.75
N LEU A 544 16.79 5.36 27.22
CA LEU A 544 17.89 5.14 28.16
C LEU A 544 18.95 4.20 27.58
N LYS A 545 20.20 4.67 27.56
CA LYS A 545 21.37 3.86 27.19
C LYS A 545 21.81 3.00 28.37
N GLU A 546 22.50 1.88 28.10
CA GLU A 546 23.01 1.04 29.20
C GLU A 546 23.99 1.82 30.11
N SER A 547 24.80 2.73 29.56
CA SER A 547 25.69 3.58 30.35
C SER A 547 24.96 4.55 31.29
N GLU A 548 23.73 4.95 30.95
CA GLU A 548 22.87 5.77 31.81
C GLU A 548 22.23 4.91 32.91
N MET A 549 21.90 3.64 32.62
CA MET A 549 21.34 2.68 33.58
C MET A 549 22.37 2.07 34.54
N CYS A 550 23.67 2.25 34.30
CA CYS A 550 24.74 1.74 35.15
C CYS A 550 25.25 2.75 36.19
N SER A 551 24.94 4.04 36.03
CA SER A 551 25.38 5.12 36.92
C SER A 551 24.18 5.87 37.49
N ILE A 552 24.07 5.92 38.82
CA ILE A 552 22.99 6.64 39.50
C ILE A 552 22.93 8.12 39.12
N SER A 553 24.11 8.76 38.97
CA SER A 553 24.21 10.17 38.61
C SER A 553 23.71 10.40 37.18
N ASN A 554 24.11 9.56 36.23
CA ASN A 554 23.70 9.68 34.84
C ASN A 554 22.19 9.40 34.70
N PHE A 555 21.69 8.38 35.40
CA PHE A 555 20.27 8.06 35.45
C PHE A 555 19.45 9.23 35.99
N GLN A 556 19.84 9.81 37.14
CA GLN A 556 19.16 10.96 37.74
C GLN A 556 19.16 12.19 36.81
N GLN A 557 20.30 12.48 36.18
CA GLN A 557 20.41 13.59 35.23
C GLN A 557 19.49 13.39 34.02
N LYS A 558 19.48 12.19 33.45
CA LYS A 558 18.68 11.86 32.27
C LYS A 558 17.18 11.88 32.57
N ILE A 559 16.76 11.25 33.67
CA ILE A 559 15.36 11.23 34.12
C ILE A 559 14.88 12.64 34.52
N GLY A 560 15.72 13.44 35.18
CA GLY A 560 15.37 14.83 35.53
C GLY A 560 15.24 15.74 34.31
N SER A 561 15.93 15.43 33.19
CA SER A 561 15.87 16.25 31.98
C SER A 561 14.51 16.23 31.26
N VAL A 562 13.68 15.20 31.50
CA VAL A 562 12.38 15.02 30.83
C VAL A 562 11.20 15.58 31.63
N GLY A 563 11.43 16.15 32.82
CA GLY A 563 10.39 16.81 33.62
C GLY A 563 10.40 16.43 35.10
N ASN A 564 9.23 16.35 35.73
CA ASN A 564 9.07 16.11 37.17
C ASN A 564 9.23 14.63 37.54
N TYR A 565 10.41 14.07 37.28
CA TYR A 565 10.78 12.69 37.58
C TYR A 565 12.04 12.68 38.44
N VAL A 566 11.91 12.20 39.68
CA VAL A 566 12.98 12.24 40.69
C VAL A 566 13.17 10.86 41.28
N TRP A 567 14.43 10.41 41.27
CA TRP A 567 14.87 9.16 41.88
C TRP A 567 15.64 9.44 43.19
N LEU A 568 15.18 8.82 44.28
CA LEU A 568 15.68 9.00 45.65
C LEU A 568 16.46 7.79 46.18
N GLY A 569 16.32 6.63 45.52
CA GLY A 569 16.97 5.38 45.94
C GLY A 569 18.47 5.32 45.64
N LYS A 570 19.20 4.47 46.36
CA LYS A 570 20.59 4.12 46.06
C LYS A 570 20.68 3.16 44.85
N ILE A 571 21.89 2.94 44.34
CA ILE A 571 22.14 2.13 43.13
C ILE A 571 21.70 0.66 43.27
N ASP A 572 21.78 0.09 44.48
CA ASP A 572 21.28 -1.26 44.77
C ASP A 572 19.77 -1.37 44.51
N LYS A 573 18.99 -0.35 44.89
CA LYS A 573 17.55 -0.31 44.64
C LYS A 573 17.22 -0.11 43.16
N LEU A 574 18.04 0.67 42.45
CA LEU A 574 17.91 0.81 41.01
C LEU A 574 18.20 -0.52 40.30
N ASN A 575 19.17 -1.31 40.78
CA ASN A 575 19.48 -2.64 40.23
C ASN A 575 18.30 -3.61 40.40
N ASN A 576 17.59 -3.59 41.54
CA ASN A 576 16.37 -4.39 41.70
C ASN A 576 15.28 -3.97 40.70
N VAL A 577 15.09 -2.66 40.49
CA VAL A 577 14.15 -2.17 39.47
C VAL A 577 14.61 -2.55 38.06
N LYS A 578 15.92 -2.53 37.76
CA LYS A 578 16.45 -3.00 36.48
C LYS A 578 16.13 -4.47 36.24
N GLU A 579 16.34 -5.34 37.22
CA GLU A 579 16.05 -6.78 37.11
C GLU A 579 14.57 -7.01 36.76
N PHE A 580 13.67 -6.32 37.45
CA PHE A 580 12.23 -6.34 37.16
C PHE A 580 11.91 -5.87 35.73
N LEU A 581 12.46 -4.72 35.31
CA LEU A 581 12.18 -4.12 34.02
C LEU A 581 12.74 -4.97 32.87
N TYR A 582 13.99 -5.44 32.99
CA TYR A 582 14.71 -6.13 31.93
C TYR A 582 14.08 -7.50 31.64
N ALA A 583 13.62 -8.21 32.67
CA ALA A 583 12.95 -9.50 32.52
C ALA A 583 11.66 -9.43 31.68
N ARG A 584 11.05 -8.24 31.57
CA ARG A 584 9.75 -8.02 30.90
C ARG A 584 9.87 -7.18 29.62
N THR A 585 11.09 -6.77 29.27
CA THR A 585 11.31 -5.92 28.09
C THR A 585 11.45 -6.79 26.84
N GLN A 586 10.56 -6.61 25.86
CA GLN A 586 10.70 -7.25 24.56
C GLN A 586 11.87 -6.64 23.78
N THR A 587 12.58 -7.43 22.98
CA THR A 587 13.69 -6.93 22.17
C THR A 587 13.24 -6.64 20.74
N ALA A 588 13.57 -5.46 20.24
CA ALA A 588 13.37 -5.05 18.85
C ALA A 588 14.73 -4.85 18.17
N GLU A 589 14.86 -5.26 16.92
CA GLU A 589 16.08 -5.10 16.12
C GLU A 589 16.06 -3.77 15.36
N ARG A 590 17.13 -2.99 15.44
CA ARG A 590 17.21 -1.70 14.74
C ARG A 590 17.49 -1.88 13.25
N ILE A 591 16.65 -1.28 12.41
CA ILE A 591 16.92 -1.22 10.96
C ILE A 591 17.94 -0.09 10.70
N ARG A 592 19.17 -0.47 10.31
CA ARG A 592 20.27 0.48 10.06
C ARG A 592 20.26 1.09 8.65
N LYS A 593 19.75 0.36 7.66
CA LYS A 593 19.69 0.78 6.25
C LYS A 593 18.30 0.50 5.70
N LEU A 594 17.75 1.47 4.97
CA LEU A 594 16.48 1.32 4.28
C LEU A 594 16.63 0.57 2.95
N GLY A 595 15.50 0.20 2.35
CA GLY A 595 15.44 -0.60 1.15
C GLY A 595 15.47 -2.10 1.42
N TRP A 596 15.98 -2.90 0.47
CA TRP A 596 15.96 -4.35 0.58
C TRP A 596 16.90 -4.89 1.67
N ASN A 597 16.37 -5.74 2.55
CA ASN A 597 17.15 -6.48 3.55
C ASN A 597 17.14 -7.98 3.20
N GLU A 598 18.28 -8.49 2.74
CA GLU A 598 18.42 -9.89 2.31
C GLU A 598 18.30 -10.89 3.48
N SER A 599 18.74 -10.54 4.68
CA SER A 599 18.72 -11.48 5.83
C SER A 599 17.34 -11.67 6.43
N LYS A 600 16.45 -10.70 6.24
CA LYS A 600 15.09 -10.68 6.81
C LYS A 600 13.99 -10.74 5.76
N GLU A 601 14.37 -10.69 4.48
CA GLU A 601 13.48 -10.81 3.31
C GLU A 601 12.33 -9.78 3.29
N PHE A 602 12.62 -8.52 3.61
CA PHE A 602 11.68 -7.40 3.48
C PHE A 602 12.30 -6.17 2.82
N PHE A 603 11.45 -5.26 2.36
CA PHE A 603 11.86 -3.93 1.89
C PHE A 603 11.44 -2.85 2.90
N ALA A 604 12.40 -2.12 3.47
CA ALA A 604 12.15 -1.09 4.48
C ALA A 604 12.00 0.32 3.89
N PHE A 605 10.99 1.02 4.37
CA PHE A 605 10.79 2.47 4.23
C PHE A 605 10.96 3.12 5.61
N GLY A 606 11.13 4.44 5.66
CA GLY A 606 11.29 5.17 6.92
C GLY A 606 10.08 5.09 7.87
N ASN A 607 8.92 4.63 7.39
CA ASN A 607 7.68 4.49 8.14
C ASN A 607 7.11 3.07 8.19
N GLY A 608 7.85 2.05 7.76
CA GLY A 608 7.35 0.67 7.76
C GLY A 608 8.19 -0.30 6.95
N ILE A 609 7.81 -1.57 6.95
CA ILE A 609 8.43 -2.62 6.12
C ILE A 609 7.39 -3.27 5.22
N PHE A 610 7.81 -3.67 4.03
CA PHE A 610 7.00 -4.45 3.09
C PHE A 610 7.51 -5.90 3.05
N GLN A 611 6.65 -6.85 3.41
CA GLN A 611 6.97 -8.28 3.48
C GLN A 611 5.77 -9.10 2.97
N HIS A 612 6.01 -10.16 2.19
CA HIS A 612 4.97 -11.08 1.67
C HIS A 612 3.73 -10.42 1.05
N GLY A 613 3.87 -9.26 0.38
CA GLY A 613 2.75 -8.55 -0.25
C GLY A 613 2.00 -7.59 0.68
N VAL A 614 2.38 -7.48 1.95
CA VAL A 614 1.75 -6.64 2.98
C VAL A 614 2.73 -5.58 3.47
N PHE A 615 2.24 -4.36 3.69
CA PHE A 615 3.01 -3.27 4.29
C PHE A 615 2.67 -3.15 5.78
N HIS A 616 3.67 -3.32 6.65
CA HIS A 616 3.58 -3.16 8.09
C HIS A 616 4.04 -1.75 8.46
N GLU A 617 3.10 -0.89 8.84
CA GLU A 617 3.39 0.48 9.28
C GLU A 617 4.07 0.48 10.66
N ALA A 618 5.00 1.41 10.86
CA ALA A 618 5.61 1.69 12.15
C ALA A 618 4.61 2.40 13.07
N ASP A 619 4.56 1.98 14.34
CA ASP A 619 3.76 2.65 15.35
C ASP A 619 4.34 4.02 15.74
N GLU A 620 3.67 4.71 16.68
CA GLU A 620 4.10 6.04 17.14
C GLU A 620 5.47 6.06 17.81
N MET A 621 5.97 4.90 18.24
CA MET A 621 7.29 4.75 18.84
C MET A 621 8.34 4.44 17.78
N GLY A 622 7.95 4.13 16.53
CA GLY A 622 8.84 3.66 15.48
C GLY A 622 9.04 2.15 15.49
N ILE A 623 8.19 1.40 16.19
CA ILE A 623 8.26 -0.06 16.27
C ILE A 623 7.36 -0.68 15.20
N ILE A 624 7.86 -1.74 14.56
CA ILE A 624 7.17 -2.49 13.52
C ILE A 624 7.15 -3.95 13.96
N GLN A 625 6.01 -4.62 13.84
CA GLN A 625 5.90 -6.06 14.08
C GLN A 625 5.61 -6.78 12.78
N ASP A 626 6.43 -7.79 12.46
CA ASP A 626 6.19 -8.67 11.32
C ASP A 626 5.11 -9.73 11.60
N ASP A 627 4.75 -10.51 10.57
CA ASP A 627 3.77 -11.60 10.66
C ASP A 627 4.13 -12.68 11.70
N SER A 628 5.41 -12.80 12.05
CA SER A 628 5.94 -13.75 13.03
C SER A 628 6.15 -13.14 14.42
N HIS A 629 5.64 -11.93 14.66
CA HIS A 629 5.79 -11.16 15.88
C HIS A 629 7.24 -10.75 16.24
N HIS A 630 8.17 -10.73 15.28
CA HIS A 630 9.46 -10.08 15.49
C HIS A 630 9.30 -8.56 15.43
N ALA A 631 9.93 -7.86 16.37
CA ALA A 631 9.89 -6.42 16.46
C ALA A 631 11.11 -5.80 15.78
N TYR A 632 10.88 -4.81 14.92
CA TYR A 632 11.90 -3.96 14.32
C TYR A 632 11.71 -2.52 14.77
N TYR A 633 12.79 -1.73 14.73
CA TYR A 633 12.77 -0.33 15.14
C TYR A 633 13.32 0.60 14.05
N ILE A 634 12.51 1.58 13.67
CA ILE A 634 12.86 2.70 12.80
C ILE A 634 12.65 4.00 13.58
N PRO A 635 13.73 4.70 13.99
CA PRO A 635 13.60 5.88 14.85
C PRO A 635 12.97 7.09 14.14
N ALA A 636 12.98 7.13 12.81
CA ALA A 636 12.60 8.31 12.03
C ALA A 636 11.15 8.79 12.25
N THR A 637 10.21 7.85 12.48
CA THR A 637 8.79 8.14 12.74
C THR A 637 8.43 8.24 14.22
N SER A 638 9.38 7.98 15.11
CA SER A 638 9.14 7.99 16.55
C SER A 638 8.77 9.40 17.05
N LYS A 639 7.77 9.47 17.92
CA LYS A 639 7.41 10.71 18.65
C LYS A 639 8.60 11.34 19.39
N ILE A 640 9.56 10.52 19.84
CA ILE A 640 10.77 10.97 20.56
C ILE A 640 11.56 11.99 19.74
N TYR A 641 11.60 11.80 18.42
CA TYR A 641 12.45 12.57 17.52
C TYR A 641 11.67 13.58 16.66
N ARG A 642 10.35 13.65 16.83
CA ARG A 642 9.45 14.47 16.00
C ARG A 642 9.92 15.92 15.89
N ASP A 643 10.34 16.52 17.01
CA ASP A 643 10.72 17.94 17.07
C ASP A 643 12.17 18.21 16.63
N ASN A 644 12.98 17.16 16.42
CA ASN A 644 14.35 17.28 15.93
C ASN A 644 14.39 16.99 14.42
N ALA A 645 14.38 18.04 13.60
CA ALA A 645 14.41 17.93 12.14
C ALA A 645 15.81 17.64 11.55
N GLU A 646 16.88 17.77 12.35
CA GLU A 646 18.26 17.59 11.87
C GLU A 646 18.69 16.12 11.78
N ILE A 647 17.99 15.23 12.48
CA ILE A 647 18.30 13.80 12.53
C ILE A 647 17.34 12.98 11.65
N TYR A 648 17.83 11.85 11.12
CA TYR A 648 17.05 10.92 10.29
C TYR A 648 16.40 11.56 9.04
N GLN A 649 17.04 12.59 8.48
CA GLN A 649 16.51 13.34 7.33
C GLN A 649 16.21 12.44 6.13
N PHE A 650 17.11 11.52 5.81
CA PHE A 650 16.94 10.62 4.67
C PHE A 650 15.76 9.66 4.90
N GLU A 651 15.67 9.08 6.08
CA GLU A 651 14.61 8.15 6.44
C GLU A 651 13.23 8.83 6.41
N ARG A 652 13.14 10.10 6.81
CA ARG A 652 11.91 10.90 6.70
C ARG A 652 11.49 11.22 5.26
N LEU A 653 12.45 11.24 4.33
CA LEU A 653 12.17 11.45 2.90
C LEU A 653 11.73 10.15 2.21
N MET A 654 12.31 9.02 2.61
CA MET A 654 12.03 7.69 2.05
C MET A 654 10.86 7.00 2.75
N VAL A 655 9.67 7.60 2.72
CA VAL A 655 8.46 7.07 3.37
C VAL A 655 7.46 6.54 2.34
N HIS A 656 6.80 5.43 2.65
CA HIS A 656 5.71 4.90 1.85
C HIS A 656 4.44 5.73 2.08
N ARG A 657 3.80 6.17 0.99
CA ARG A 657 2.49 6.85 1.00
C ARG A 657 1.41 5.91 0.47
N LYS A 658 0.23 5.94 1.08
CA LYS A 658 -0.94 5.16 0.66
C LYS A 658 -1.33 5.50 -0.77
N SER A 659 -1.89 4.52 -1.48
CA SER A 659 -2.22 4.62 -2.92
C SER A 659 -2.96 5.91 -3.27
N ASN A 660 -2.42 6.65 -4.24
CA ASN A 660 -3.02 7.87 -4.81
C ASN A 660 -3.94 7.56 -6.02
N GLY A 661 -4.26 6.29 -6.26
CA GLY A 661 -5.13 5.85 -7.36
C GLY A 661 -4.45 5.75 -8.72
N VAL A 662 -3.17 6.12 -8.85
CA VAL A 662 -2.42 5.98 -10.11
C VAL A 662 -2.00 4.53 -10.31
N LEU A 663 -2.37 3.94 -11.45
CA LEU A 663 -1.97 2.59 -11.84
C LEU A 663 -0.59 2.60 -12.54
N LEU A 664 0.19 1.53 -12.36
CA LEU A 664 1.52 1.39 -12.95
C LEU A 664 1.50 1.59 -14.47
N ARG A 665 0.55 0.96 -15.16
CA ARG A 665 0.39 1.07 -16.62
C ARG A 665 0.20 2.52 -17.07
N SER A 666 -0.71 3.24 -16.41
CA SER A 666 -1.02 4.64 -16.73
C SER A 666 0.16 5.57 -16.49
N PHE A 667 0.92 5.34 -15.41
CA PHE A 667 2.16 6.08 -15.18
C PHE A 667 3.19 5.84 -16.28
N VAL A 668 3.45 4.58 -16.65
CA VAL A 668 4.44 4.24 -17.68
C VAL A 668 3.99 4.74 -19.06
N GLU A 669 2.69 4.76 -19.33
CA GLU A 669 2.13 5.33 -20.56
C GLU A 669 2.42 6.82 -20.64
N LYS A 670 2.14 7.58 -19.58
CA LYS A 670 2.51 9.00 -19.49
C LYS A 670 4.02 9.24 -19.58
N LEU A 671 4.82 8.40 -18.94
CA LEU A 671 6.28 8.47 -19.05
C LEU A 671 6.75 8.28 -20.50
N THR A 672 6.10 7.37 -21.23
CA THR A 672 6.39 7.07 -22.64
C THR A 672 5.90 8.17 -23.58
N GLU A 673 4.75 8.80 -23.30
CA GLU A 673 4.26 9.96 -24.06
C GLU A 673 5.23 11.15 -23.98
N VAL A 674 5.85 11.38 -22.81
CA VAL A 674 6.74 12.52 -22.58
C VAL A 674 8.16 12.28 -23.10
N PHE A 675 8.74 11.10 -22.81
CA PHE A 675 10.16 10.82 -23.09
C PHE A 675 10.40 9.79 -24.20
N GLY A 676 9.34 9.27 -24.83
CA GLY A 676 9.44 8.34 -25.95
C GLY A 676 10.21 7.06 -25.61
N ASN A 677 11.05 6.60 -26.53
CA ASN A 677 11.79 5.34 -26.38
C ASN A 677 12.79 5.34 -25.20
N ASN A 678 13.34 6.51 -24.83
CA ASN A 678 14.25 6.63 -23.68
C ASN A 678 13.56 6.20 -22.37
N SER A 679 12.26 6.47 -22.23
CA SER A 679 11.49 6.05 -21.05
C SER A 679 11.47 4.53 -20.86
N ARG A 680 11.42 3.75 -21.95
CA ARG A 680 11.31 2.28 -21.90
C ARG A 680 12.57 1.68 -21.27
N ILE A 681 13.74 2.13 -21.73
CA ILE A 681 15.04 1.73 -21.19
C ILE A 681 15.18 2.20 -19.73
N ALA A 682 14.82 3.45 -19.46
CA ALA A 682 14.97 4.04 -18.13
C ALA A 682 14.04 3.36 -17.10
N PHE A 683 12.83 2.97 -17.50
CA PHE A 683 11.92 2.20 -16.68
C PHE A 683 12.40 0.76 -16.48
N GLY A 684 12.90 0.09 -17.52
CA GLY A 684 13.58 -1.20 -17.38
C GLY A 684 14.77 -1.17 -16.41
N TYR A 685 15.53 -0.06 -16.42
CA TYR A 685 16.63 0.19 -15.49
C TYR A 685 16.14 0.41 -14.05
N LEU A 686 15.02 1.11 -13.85
CA LEU A 686 14.38 1.27 -12.54
C LEU A 686 13.99 -0.09 -11.93
N ILE A 687 13.36 -0.95 -12.73
CA ILE A 687 13.02 -2.32 -12.27
C ILE A 687 14.31 -3.09 -11.94
N ALA A 688 15.34 -2.99 -12.78
CA ALA A 688 16.61 -3.65 -12.53
C ALA A 688 17.27 -3.16 -11.23
N THR A 689 17.04 -1.89 -10.87
CA THR A 689 17.52 -1.28 -9.63
C THR A 689 16.79 -1.83 -8.40
N LEU A 690 15.47 -2.03 -8.47
CA LEU A 690 14.67 -2.64 -7.40
C LEU A 690 15.12 -4.07 -7.05
N PHE A 691 15.67 -4.79 -8.03
CA PHE A 691 16.19 -6.15 -7.89
C PHE A 691 17.71 -6.20 -8.09
N ARG A 692 18.42 -5.11 -7.79
CA ARG A 692 19.85 -4.99 -8.07
C ARG A 692 20.67 -6.09 -7.42
N ASP A 693 20.34 -6.51 -6.20
CA ASP A 693 21.02 -7.61 -5.52
C ASP A 693 20.97 -8.93 -6.32
N VAL A 694 19.82 -9.26 -6.92
CA VAL A 694 19.63 -10.43 -7.78
C VAL A 694 20.40 -10.26 -9.09
N VAL A 695 20.26 -9.11 -9.73
CA VAL A 695 20.96 -8.79 -11.00
C VAL A 695 22.47 -8.85 -10.81
N TYR A 696 22.97 -8.26 -9.74
CA TYR A 696 24.40 -8.17 -9.44
C TYR A 696 25.02 -9.52 -9.09
N LYS A 697 24.29 -10.41 -8.40
CA LYS A 697 24.74 -11.80 -8.16
C LYS A 697 25.05 -12.54 -9.46
N ARG A 698 24.25 -12.29 -10.52
CA ARG A 698 24.42 -12.90 -11.85
C ARG A 698 25.50 -12.22 -12.70
N THR A 699 25.50 -10.90 -12.73
CA THR A 699 26.29 -10.10 -13.69
C THR A 699 27.64 -9.64 -13.13
N ARG A 700 27.78 -9.55 -11.79
CA ARG A 700 28.93 -8.98 -11.06
C ARG A 700 29.22 -7.50 -11.39
N HIS A 701 28.28 -6.82 -12.02
CA HIS A 701 28.35 -5.39 -12.30
C HIS A 701 26.95 -4.80 -12.40
N PHE A 702 26.83 -3.48 -12.29
CA PHE A 702 25.56 -2.80 -12.53
C PHE A 702 25.80 -1.47 -13.25
N PRO A 703 25.15 -1.22 -14.40
CA PRO A 703 25.41 -0.03 -15.20
C PRO A 703 24.98 1.24 -14.48
N ILE A 704 25.62 2.34 -14.83
CA ILE A 704 25.20 3.69 -14.44
C ILE A 704 24.33 4.24 -15.58
N LEU A 705 23.13 4.72 -15.29
CA LEU A 705 22.27 5.33 -16.31
C LEU A 705 22.76 6.76 -16.60
N ASN A 706 23.10 7.06 -17.84
CA ASN A 706 23.60 8.37 -18.25
C ASN A 706 22.57 9.08 -19.15
N LEU A 707 22.00 10.17 -18.64
CA LEU A 707 21.06 11.03 -19.37
C LEU A 707 21.77 12.33 -19.76
N PHE A 708 21.96 12.55 -21.06
CA PHE A 708 22.68 13.72 -21.55
C PHE A 708 21.99 14.41 -22.72
N GLY A 709 22.23 15.71 -22.86
CA GLY A 709 21.66 16.54 -23.91
C GLY A 709 21.60 18.00 -23.51
N GLU A 710 21.11 18.86 -24.40
CA GLU A 710 21.05 20.31 -24.15
C GLU A 710 20.18 20.67 -22.92
N LYS A 711 20.31 21.90 -22.45
CA LYS A 711 19.49 22.41 -21.34
C LYS A 711 18.02 22.50 -21.78
N GLY A 712 17.10 22.15 -20.88
CA GLY A 712 15.66 22.24 -21.15
C GLY A 712 15.04 21.03 -21.87
N THR A 713 15.80 19.96 -22.09
CA THR A 713 15.34 18.74 -22.78
C THR A 713 14.59 17.74 -21.89
N GLY A 714 14.43 18.02 -20.59
CA GLY A 714 13.70 17.16 -19.65
C GLY A 714 14.50 16.01 -19.02
N LYS A 715 15.81 15.89 -19.27
CA LYS A 715 16.69 14.84 -18.74
C LYS A 715 16.62 14.65 -17.21
N THR A 716 16.80 15.72 -16.44
CA THR A 716 16.72 15.68 -14.96
C THR A 716 15.34 15.22 -14.51
N THR A 717 14.28 15.63 -15.22
CA THR A 717 12.90 15.25 -14.88
C THR A 717 12.65 13.76 -15.08
N LEU A 718 13.19 13.12 -16.12
CA LEU A 718 13.09 11.66 -16.23
C LEU A 718 13.76 10.99 -15.04
N ALA A 719 14.97 11.42 -14.67
CA ALA A 719 15.68 10.84 -13.53
C ALA A 719 14.93 11.02 -12.21
N THR A 720 14.40 12.21 -11.92
CA THR A 720 13.60 12.47 -10.71
C THR A 720 12.27 11.73 -10.73
N SER A 721 11.66 11.53 -11.91
CA SER A 721 10.43 10.72 -12.06
C SER A 721 10.66 9.25 -11.68
N LEU A 722 11.82 8.69 -12.00
CA LEU A 722 12.22 7.35 -11.54
C LEU A 722 12.58 7.35 -10.04
N GLN A 723 13.22 8.41 -9.56
CA GLN A 723 13.56 8.56 -8.14
C GLN A 723 12.31 8.67 -7.24
N ALA A 724 11.19 9.19 -7.77
CA ALA A 724 9.91 9.31 -7.08
C ALA A 724 9.29 7.97 -6.62
N PHE A 725 9.80 6.84 -7.10
CA PHE A 725 9.48 5.50 -6.59
C PHE A 725 10.05 5.26 -5.18
N PHE A 726 11.01 6.07 -4.74
CA PHE A 726 11.69 5.92 -3.46
C PHE A 726 11.63 7.18 -2.60
N LEU A 727 11.94 8.34 -3.19
CA LEU A 727 12.13 9.61 -2.51
C LEU A 727 11.22 10.67 -3.14
N HIS A 728 10.64 11.52 -2.30
CA HIS A 728 9.74 12.60 -2.72
C HIS A 728 10.43 13.95 -2.59
N ASP A 729 10.23 14.85 -3.55
CA ASP A 729 10.65 16.26 -3.49
C ASP A 729 12.14 16.50 -3.16
N VAL A 730 13.02 15.62 -3.65
CA VAL A 730 14.47 15.75 -3.46
C VAL A 730 15.13 16.27 -4.73
N GLU A 731 15.80 17.42 -4.62
CA GLU A 731 16.67 17.90 -5.70
C GLU A 731 17.96 17.06 -5.77
N PRO A 732 18.32 16.56 -6.97
CA PRO A 732 19.57 15.84 -7.15
C PRO A 732 20.80 16.70 -6.81
N PRO A 733 21.79 16.17 -6.08
CA PRO A 733 23.02 16.90 -5.80
C PRO A 733 23.83 17.17 -7.06
N ASN A 734 24.35 18.40 -7.16
CA ASN A 734 25.27 18.83 -8.21
C ASN A 734 26.64 18.17 -8.06
N MET A 735 27.09 17.46 -9.09
CA MET A 735 28.37 16.73 -9.07
C MET A 735 29.60 17.63 -9.04
N GLY A 736 29.54 18.85 -9.58
CA GLY A 736 30.64 19.81 -9.51
C GLY A 736 30.92 20.23 -8.07
N VAL A 737 29.86 20.50 -7.30
CA VAL A 737 29.94 21.01 -5.92
C VAL A 737 30.10 19.89 -4.88
N ALA A 738 29.42 18.75 -5.06
CA ALA A 738 29.44 17.67 -4.09
C ALA A 738 30.83 17.06 -3.90
N SER A 739 31.20 16.75 -2.65
CA SER A 739 32.44 16.04 -2.33
C SER A 739 32.27 14.52 -2.54
N VAL A 740 33.37 13.81 -2.81
CA VAL A 740 33.32 12.33 -2.96
C VAL A 740 32.75 11.63 -1.72
N PRO A 741 33.09 12.03 -0.47
CA PRO A 741 32.45 11.46 0.72
C PRO A 741 30.93 11.69 0.75
N ALA A 742 30.45 12.89 0.42
CA ALA A 742 29.02 13.19 0.39
C ALA A 742 28.28 12.35 -0.68
N MET A 743 28.89 12.17 -1.85
CA MET A 743 28.37 11.28 -2.88
C MET A 743 28.33 9.82 -2.43
N ASN A 744 29.40 9.35 -1.76
CA ASN A 744 29.49 8.00 -1.21
C ASN A 744 28.42 7.75 -0.13
N ASP A 745 28.17 8.73 0.72
CA ASP A 745 27.14 8.63 1.75
C ASP A 745 25.75 8.52 1.11
N ARG A 746 25.44 9.31 0.06
CA ARG A 746 24.16 9.22 -0.69
C ARG A 746 23.91 7.82 -1.28
N VAL A 747 24.92 7.22 -1.92
CA VAL A 747 24.76 5.89 -2.56
C VAL A 747 24.74 4.72 -1.58
N SER A 748 25.09 4.94 -0.31
CA SER A 748 25.19 3.89 0.72
C SER A 748 24.09 3.92 1.79
N GLN A 749 23.24 4.94 1.75
CA GLN A 749 22.11 5.15 2.68
C GLN A 749 21.01 4.08 2.57
N ALA A 750 20.76 3.56 1.37
CA ALA A 750 19.71 2.58 1.11
C ALA A 750 20.18 1.48 0.17
N VAL A 751 19.42 0.40 0.09
CA VAL A 751 19.70 -0.80 -0.72
C VAL A 751 18.60 -0.97 -1.77
N ASN A 752 18.96 -1.30 -3.01
CA ASN A 752 18.02 -1.47 -4.13
C ASN A 752 17.15 -0.24 -4.38
N THR A 753 17.71 0.94 -4.20
CA THR A 753 17.08 2.24 -4.49
C THR A 753 17.85 2.98 -5.56
N LEU A 754 17.27 4.08 -6.06
CA LEU A 754 17.87 4.90 -7.10
C LEU A 754 18.40 6.23 -6.54
N VAL A 755 19.64 6.56 -6.90
CA VAL A 755 20.26 7.85 -6.62
C VAL A 755 20.54 8.59 -7.92
N VAL A 756 20.18 9.87 -7.96
CA VAL A 756 20.42 10.75 -9.10
C VAL A 756 21.51 11.76 -8.75
N PHE A 757 22.45 11.95 -9.66
CA PHE A 757 23.43 13.02 -9.63
C PHE A 757 23.24 13.90 -10.87
N ASP A 758 23.29 15.23 -10.70
CA ASP A 758 23.07 16.17 -11.81
C ASP A 758 24.31 17.04 -12.08
N GLU A 759 24.30 17.70 -13.23
CA GLU A 759 25.36 18.59 -13.73
C GLU A 759 26.70 17.87 -13.95
N TYR A 760 26.66 16.68 -14.57
CA TYR A 760 27.86 16.01 -15.08
C TYR A 760 28.51 16.82 -16.22
N LYS A 761 29.85 16.93 -16.15
CA LYS A 761 30.72 17.58 -17.13
C LYS A 761 32.04 16.82 -17.28
N ASN A 762 32.67 16.91 -18.45
CA ASN A 762 33.98 16.28 -18.70
C ASN A 762 35.16 16.98 -18.01
N ASP A 763 34.95 18.05 -17.24
CA ASP A 763 35.99 18.71 -16.43
C ASP A 763 35.98 18.26 -14.96
N LEU A 764 35.22 17.20 -14.63
CA LEU A 764 35.14 16.63 -13.28
C LEU A 764 36.50 16.17 -12.75
N ASP A 765 36.70 16.31 -11.43
CA ASP A 765 37.90 15.81 -10.73
C ASP A 765 38.09 14.30 -11.00
N VAL A 766 39.31 13.91 -11.37
CA VAL A 766 39.72 12.52 -11.62
C VAL A 766 39.31 11.58 -10.48
N ARG A 767 39.31 12.05 -9.23
CA ARG A 767 38.84 11.27 -8.07
C ARG A 767 37.34 10.95 -8.14
N LYS A 768 36.52 11.88 -8.63
CA LYS A 768 35.07 11.66 -8.85
C LYS A 768 34.85 10.65 -9.98
N ILE A 769 35.63 10.73 -11.06
CA ILE A 769 35.58 9.76 -12.17
C ILE A 769 36.00 8.36 -11.70
N ALA A 770 37.07 8.26 -10.91
CA ALA A 770 37.49 7.01 -10.31
C ALA A 770 36.41 6.42 -9.38
N PHE A 771 35.74 7.28 -8.60
CA PHE A 771 34.61 6.89 -7.77
C PHE A 771 33.45 6.32 -8.60
N LEU A 772 32.99 7.02 -9.65
CA LEU A 772 31.94 6.52 -10.55
C LEU A 772 32.30 5.17 -11.19
N LYS A 773 33.55 5.00 -11.63
CA LYS A 773 34.03 3.71 -12.16
C LYS A 773 33.93 2.58 -11.12
N GLY A 774 34.15 2.88 -9.85
CA GLY A 774 34.01 1.93 -8.74
C GLY A 774 32.57 1.46 -8.52
N LEU A 775 31.59 2.36 -8.69
CA LEU A 775 30.16 2.06 -8.48
C LEU A 775 29.65 0.96 -9.42
N TRP A 776 30.16 0.90 -10.65
CA TRP A 776 29.81 -0.14 -11.62
C TRP A 776 30.12 -1.54 -11.11
N GLY A 777 31.23 -1.70 -10.37
CA GLY A 777 31.64 -2.95 -9.72
C GLY A 777 31.18 -3.04 -8.26
N GLY A 778 30.16 -2.28 -7.84
CA GLY A 778 29.62 -2.31 -6.48
C GLY A 778 30.55 -1.81 -5.38
N GLY A 779 31.71 -1.25 -5.75
CA GLY A 779 32.73 -0.77 -4.82
C GLY A 779 32.49 0.69 -4.43
N GLY A 780 32.40 0.96 -3.12
CA GLY A 780 32.42 2.32 -2.56
C GLY A 780 33.79 2.68 -1.96
N GLN A 781 33.82 3.81 -1.24
CA GLN A 781 35.03 4.23 -0.54
C GLN A 781 35.34 3.36 0.68
N THR A 782 36.63 3.14 0.91
CA THR A 782 37.17 2.49 2.11
C THR A 782 37.34 3.53 3.20
N LYS A 783 36.64 3.37 4.32
CA LYS A 783 36.82 4.19 5.52
C LYS A 783 37.53 3.35 6.59
N LYS A 784 38.46 3.95 7.33
CA LYS A 784 39.03 3.32 8.52
C LYS A 784 38.01 3.44 9.66
N ASN A 785 37.49 2.32 10.13
CA ASN A 785 36.50 2.36 11.20
C ASN A 785 37.21 2.67 12.53
N THR A 786 36.83 3.78 13.16
CA THR A 786 37.42 4.25 14.42
C THR A 786 36.89 3.48 15.64
N ASN A 787 35.74 2.81 15.49
CA ASN A 787 35.06 2.08 16.57
C ASN A 787 35.36 0.56 16.58
N THR A 788 35.98 0.00 15.52
CA THR A 788 36.40 -1.40 15.46
C THR A 788 37.89 -1.47 15.15
N ASP A 789 38.75 -1.74 16.14
CA ASP A 789 40.20 -2.08 16.07
C ASP A 789 41.06 -1.39 14.98
N GLY A 790 40.63 -0.24 14.44
CA GLY A 790 41.26 0.40 13.27
C GLY A 790 41.13 -0.37 11.94
N MET A 791 40.23 -1.36 11.83
CA MET A 791 40.02 -2.15 10.61
C MET A 791 39.42 -1.28 9.49
N ALA A 792 39.93 -1.47 8.27
CA ALA A 792 39.42 -0.78 7.09
C ALA A 792 38.12 -1.46 6.61
N SER A 793 37.00 -0.74 6.64
CA SER A 793 35.71 -1.21 6.11
C SER A 793 35.45 -0.55 4.76
N GLN A 794 35.29 -1.36 3.71
CA GLN A 794 34.85 -0.87 2.41
C GLN A 794 33.33 -0.70 2.40
N THR A 795 32.85 0.46 1.95
CA THR A 795 31.41 0.68 1.76
C THR A 795 30.94 -0.13 0.56
N ILE A 796 30.01 -1.06 0.75
CA ILE A 796 29.36 -1.77 -0.35
C ILE A 796 28.24 -0.90 -0.89
N VAL A 797 28.25 -0.60 -2.19
CA VAL A 797 27.21 0.18 -2.85
C VAL A 797 26.22 -0.75 -3.51
N SER A 798 24.97 -0.66 -3.06
CA SER A 798 23.86 -1.51 -3.51
C SER A 798 22.70 -0.72 -4.12
N THR A 799 22.95 0.50 -4.58
CA THR A 799 21.97 1.36 -5.26
C THR A 799 22.23 1.44 -6.77
N GLY A 800 21.17 1.74 -7.52
CA GLY A 800 21.26 2.17 -8.91
C GLY A 800 21.61 3.66 -8.98
N VAL A 801 22.36 4.07 -10.00
CA VAL A 801 22.90 5.42 -10.10
C VAL A 801 22.56 6.00 -11.47
N VAL A 802 21.95 7.18 -11.45
CA VAL A 802 21.71 7.99 -12.65
C VAL A 802 22.62 9.22 -12.60
N ILE A 803 23.29 9.51 -13.71
CA ILE A 803 24.01 10.76 -13.92
C ILE A 803 23.29 11.56 -15.01
N CYS A 804 23.05 12.84 -14.75
CA CYS A 804 22.47 13.79 -15.68
C CYS A 804 23.50 14.87 -16.03
N GLY A 805 23.60 15.24 -17.29
CA GLY A 805 24.58 16.23 -17.74
C GLY A 805 24.27 16.82 -19.10
N GLN A 806 25.05 17.83 -19.51
CA GLN A 806 24.99 18.33 -20.89
C GLN A 806 25.93 17.55 -21.81
N GLU A 807 26.97 16.97 -21.23
CA GLU A 807 28.04 16.32 -21.96
C GLU A 807 28.00 14.80 -21.79
N LYS A 808 28.43 14.08 -22.82
CA LYS A 808 28.75 12.65 -22.74
C LYS A 808 30.08 12.46 -21.98
N PRO A 809 30.25 11.37 -21.20
CA PRO A 809 31.45 11.10 -20.41
C PRO A 809 32.62 10.62 -21.28
N THR A 810 33.09 11.48 -22.19
CA THR A 810 34.14 11.16 -23.17
C THR A 810 35.56 11.35 -22.62
N GLN A 811 35.73 12.05 -21.50
CA GLN A 811 37.06 12.26 -20.90
C GLN A 811 37.75 10.94 -20.50
N ASP A 812 36.99 9.90 -20.15
CA ASP A 812 37.52 8.61 -19.71
C ASP A 812 36.72 7.47 -20.39
N MET A 813 37.35 6.79 -21.36
CA MET A 813 36.73 5.67 -22.08
C MET A 813 36.33 4.51 -21.16
N ALA A 814 36.99 4.38 -20.01
CA ALA A 814 36.63 3.36 -19.03
C ALA A 814 35.31 3.72 -18.31
N LEU A 815 35.03 5.00 -18.03
CA LEU A 815 33.72 5.44 -17.54
C LEU A 815 32.66 5.33 -18.65
N TYR A 816 32.99 5.75 -19.87
CA TYR A 816 32.11 5.68 -21.04
C TYR A 816 31.56 4.26 -21.28
N THR A 817 32.39 3.23 -21.17
CA THR A 817 31.97 1.83 -21.38
C THR A 817 31.16 1.24 -20.22
N ARG A 818 31.05 1.93 -19.08
CA ARG A 818 30.34 1.48 -17.86
C ARG A 818 28.94 2.07 -17.70
N VAL A 819 28.56 2.98 -18.59
CA VAL A 819 27.28 3.71 -18.54
C VAL A 819 26.32 3.22 -19.64
N LEU A 820 25.02 3.37 -19.38
CA LEU A 820 23.93 3.20 -20.35
C LEU A 820 23.55 4.55 -20.92
N PHE A 821 23.56 4.70 -22.25
CA PHE A 821 23.34 5.99 -22.90
C PHE A 821 21.88 6.24 -23.26
N LEU A 822 21.36 7.38 -22.81
CA LEU A 822 20.11 7.94 -23.32
C LEU A 822 20.34 9.42 -23.67
N ALA A 823 20.37 9.67 -24.98
CA ALA A 823 20.60 10.99 -25.55
C ALA A 823 19.29 11.77 -25.71
N TYR A 824 19.36 13.09 -25.48
CA TYR A 824 18.25 14.03 -25.63
C TYR A 824 18.62 15.14 -26.61
N THR A 825 17.98 15.17 -27.77
CA THR A 825 18.25 16.12 -28.85
C THR A 825 17.14 17.16 -29.05
N LYS A 826 15.92 16.89 -28.57
CA LYS A 826 14.77 17.77 -28.77
C LYS A 826 14.71 18.87 -27.72
N THR A 827 14.84 20.14 -28.15
CA THR A 827 14.78 21.33 -27.29
C THR A 827 13.49 22.15 -27.42
N SER A 828 12.71 21.93 -28.49
CA SER A 828 11.44 22.61 -28.73
C SER A 828 10.26 21.66 -28.48
N PHE A 829 9.27 22.11 -27.72
CA PHE A 829 8.11 21.30 -27.33
C PHE A 829 6.80 22.01 -27.65
N SER A 830 5.82 21.24 -28.15
CA SER A 830 4.47 21.73 -28.41
C SER A 830 3.70 22.02 -27.12
N VAL A 831 2.57 22.75 -27.22
CA VAL A 831 1.70 23.05 -26.05
C VAL A 831 1.17 21.76 -25.42
N LEU A 832 0.81 20.76 -26.22
CA LEU A 832 0.34 19.46 -25.75
C LEU A 832 1.44 18.70 -24.99
N GLU A 833 2.68 18.69 -25.51
CA GLU A 833 3.81 18.04 -24.84
C GLU A 833 4.15 18.70 -23.50
N LYS A 834 4.06 20.03 -23.43
CA LYS A 834 4.21 20.76 -22.16
C LYS A 834 3.12 20.39 -21.15
N LYS A 835 1.86 20.25 -21.61
CA LYS A 835 0.76 19.80 -20.77
C LYS A 835 0.98 18.38 -20.25
N HIS A 836 1.37 17.43 -21.10
CA HIS A 836 1.67 16.06 -20.66
C HIS A 836 2.84 16.02 -19.66
N TYR A 837 3.82 16.90 -19.84
CA TYR A 837 4.93 17.07 -18.90
C TYR A 837 4.46 17.58 -17.53
N GLU A 838 3.60 18.60 -17.49
CA GLU A 838 3.01 19.12 -16.24
C GLU A 838 2.15 18.07 -15.53
N GLU A 839 1.36 17.30 -16.29
CA GLU A 839 0.58 16.18 -15.76
C GLU A 839 1.49 15.12 -15.13
N LEU A 840 2.58 14.73 -15.80
CA LEU A 840 3.55 13.77 -15.26
C LEU A 840 4.20 14.28 -13.96
N GLN A 841 4.60 15.55 -13.92
CA GLN A 841 5.15 16.14 -12.70
C GLN A 841 4.13 16.12 -11.55
N SER A 842 2.87 16.44 -11.83
CA SER A 842 1.81 16.38 -10.83
C SER A 842 1.66 14.96 -10.24
N ILE A 843 1.75 13.92 -11.09
CA ILE A 843 1.71 12.52 -10.67
C ILE A 843 2.92 12.18 -9.80
N CYS A 844 4.13 12.60 -10.19
CA CYS A 844 5.34 12.36 -9.40
C CYS A 844 5.30 13.05 -8.03
N ASN A 845 4.76 14.26 -7.94
CA ASN A 845 4.65 15.03 -6.68
C ASN A 845 3.70 14.37 -5.67
N LEU A 846 2.70 13.62 -6.14
CA LEU A 846 1.83 12.82 -5.25
C LEU A 846 2.60 11.67 -4.58
N GLY A 847 3.67 11.20 -5.22
CA GLY A 847 4.48 10.07 -4.77
C GLY A 847 4.12 8.74 -5.44
N LEU A 848 5.14 7.92 -5.72
CA LEU A 848 4.99 6.68 -6.49
C LEU A 848 5.40 5.42 -5.72
N THR A 849 5.59 5.52 -4.40
CA THR A 849 6.03 4.38 -3.58
C THR A 849 5.06 3.20 -3.58
N HIS A 850 3.77 3.41 -3.85
CA HIS A 850 2.81 2.30 -4.00
C HIS A 850 3.09 1.49 -5.27
N LEU A 851 3.53 2.13 -6.34
CA LEU A 851 3.98 1.44 -7.57
C LEU A 851 5.24 0.60 -7.31
N THR A 852 6.12 1.06 -6.43
CA THR A 852 7.26 0.28 -5.95
C THR A 852 6.81 -1.01 -5.28
N LEU A 853 5.80 -0.93 -4.39
CA LEU A 853 5.23 -2.12 -3.76
C LEU A 853 4.59 -3.06 -4.79
N ASP A 854 3.87 -2.52 -5.78
CA ASP A 854 3.26 -3.32 -6.85
C ASP A 854 4.30 -4.12 -7.65
N ILE A 855 5.47 -3.53 -7.93
CA ILE A 855 6.57 -4.25 -8.57
C ILE A 855 7.20 -5.27 -7.62
N LEU A 856 7.43 -4.91 -6.35
CA LEU A 856 8.08 -5.77 -5.35
C LEU A 856 7.25 -7.01 -4.99
N LYS A 857 5.93 -7.00 -5.17
CA LYS A 857 5.07 -8.21 -5.02
C LYS A 857 5.54 -9.38 -5.90
N HIS A 858 6.21 -9.09 -7.01
CA HIS A 858 6.70 -10.11 -7.95
C HIS A 858 8.15 -10.52 -7.72
N ARG A 859 8.72 -10.22 -6.54
CA ARG A 859 10.12 -10.50 -6.23
C ARG A 859 10.49 -11.98 -6.31
N GLU A 860 9.68 -12.87 -5.73
CA GLU A 860 9.94 -14.32 -5.77
C GLU A 860 9.99 -14.85 -7.21
N LEU A 861 9.09 -14.36 -8.07
CA LEU A 861 9.08 -14.66 -9.50
C LEU A 861 10.37 -14.19 -10.18
N PHE A 862 10.82 -12.97 -9.85
CA PHE A 862 12.03 -12.39 -10.39
C PHE A 862 13.28 -13.19 -9.99
N GLU A 863 13.44 -13.49 -8.70
CA GLU A 863 14.58 -14.25 -8.16
C GLU A 863 14.71 -15.63 -8.80
N LYS A 864 13.58 -16.31 -8.99
CA LYS A 864 13.54 -17.64 -9.62
C LYS A 864 13.89 -17.59 -11.10
N ASN A 865 13.34 -16.64 -11.86
CA ASN A 865 13.37 -16.69 -13.32
C ASN A 865 14.49 -15.85 -13.96
N PHE A 866 15.03 -14.84 -13.25
CA PHE A 866 16.00 -13.91 -13.82
C PHE A 866 17.28 -14.57 -14.39
N PRO A 867 17.91 -15.55 -13.73
CA PRO A 867 19.14 -16.18 -14.26
C PRO A 867 18.95 -16.84 -15.64
N ASP A 868 17.81 -17.49 -15.85
CA ASP A 868 17.47 -18.17 -17.10
C ASP A 868 17.10 -17.16 -18.19
N MET A 869 16.26 -16.18 -17.85
CA MET A 869 15.84 -15.12 -18.78
C MET A 869 17.00 -14.24 -19.22
N TYR A 870 17.95 -13.94 -18.33
CA TYR A 870 19.19 -13.25 -18.67
C TYR A 870 20.01 -14.04 -19.68
N SER A 871 20.13 -15.36 -19.49
CA SER A 871 20.90 -16.23 -20.40
C SER A 871 20.26 -16.39 -21.77
N LEU A 872 18.92 -16.41 -21.82
CA LEU A 872 18.15 -16.39 -23.07
C LEU A 872 18.34 -15.06 -23.82
N THR A 873 18.14 -13.94 -23.12
CA THR A 873 18.26 -12.58 -23.69
C THR A 873 19.68 -12.32 -24.20
N LYS A 874 20.70 -12.77 -23.47
CA LYS A 874 22.10 -12.67 -23.91
C LYS A 874 22.34 -13.44 -25.22
N ARG A 875 21.78 -14.65 -25.37
CA ARG A 875 21.91 -15.44 -26.60
C ARG A 875 21.20 -14.78 -27.78
N GLU A 876 19.98 -14.29 -27.56
CA GLU A 876 19.20 -13.60 -28.58
C GLU A 876 19.90 -12.35 -29.11
N LEU A 877 20.42 -11.50 -28.21
CA LEU A 877 21.19 -10.31 -28.59
C LEU A 877 22.53 -10.66 -29.26
N ALA A 878 23.21 -11.72 -28.81
CA ALA A 878 24.47 -12.15 -29.42
C ALA A 878 24.29 -12.59 -30.88
N ILE A 879 23.16 -13.24 -31.20
CA ILE A 879 22.82 -13.62 -32.59
C ILE A 879 22.52 -12.39 -33.43
N GLN A 880 21.72 -11.43 -32.90
CA GLN A 880 21.38 -10.22 -33.66
C GLN A 880 22.60 -9.32 -33.94
N MET A 881 23.58 -9.31 -33.04
CA MET A 881 24.77 -8.45 -33.10
C MET A 881 26.03 -9.19 -33.57
N GLU A 882 25.92 -10.42 -34.11
CA GLU A 882 27.09 -11.26 -34.45
C GLU A 882 28.07 -10.59 -35.43
N GLN A 883 27.55 -9.76 -36.34
CA GLN A 883 28.34 -9.05 -37.35
C GLN A 883 28.87 -7.69 -36.87
N GLU A 884 28.48 -7.25 -35.67
CA GLU A 884 28.79 -5.93 -35.13
C GLU A 884 29.84 -6.07 -34.02
N GLY A 885 31.01 -5.46 -34.19
CA GLY A 885 32.09 -5.46 -33.19
C GLY A 885 31.76 -4.60 -31.97
N ILE A 886 30.86 -5.06 -31.10
CA ILE A 886 30.39 -4.32 -29.93
C ILE A 886 31.28 -4.58 -28.71
N HIS A 887 31.63 -3.52 -27.99
CA HIS A 887 32.43 -3.64 -26.77
C HIS A 887 31.68 -4.43 -25.66
N ASP A 888 32.32 -5.44 -25.08
CA ASP A 888 31.73 -6.38 -24.09
C ASP A 888 30.96 -5.70 -22.95
N ARG A 889 31.50 -4.62 -22.38
CA ARG A 889 30.83 -3.87 -21.30
C ARG A 889 29.56 -3.17 -21.78
N ILE A 890 29.55 -2.61 -22.99
CA ILE A 890 28.36 -1.97 -23.56
C ILE A 890 27.30 -3.06 -23.75
N PHE A 891 27.68 -4.17 -24.39
CA PHE A 891 26.81 -5.32 -24.56
C PHE A 891 26.22 -5.81 -23.22
N GLY A 892 27.06 -6.03 -22.21
CA GLY A 892 26.64 -6.46 -20.87
C GLY A 892 25.69 -5.49 -20.17
N ASN A 893 25.94 -4.19 -20.27
CA ASN A 893 25.10 -3.15 -19.65
C ASN A 893 23.69 -3.13 -20.24
N TRP A 894 23.56 -3.20 -21.57
CA TRP A 894 22.27 -3.12 -22.28
C TRP A 894 21.40 -4.37 -22.13
N ILE A 895 22.01 -5.54 -21.87
CA ILE A 895 21.25 -6.76 -21.57
C ILE A 895 20.43 -6.61 -20.29
N ILE A 896 20.95 -5.92 -19.27
CA ILE A 896 20.33 -5.85 -17.95
C ILE A 896 18.89 -5.33 -17.99
N PRO A 897 18.60 -4.10 -18.47
CA PRO A 897 17.22 -3.59 -18.50
C PRO A 897 16.29 -4.43 -19.39
N LEU A 898 16.81 -5.01 -20.49
CA LEU A 898 16.03 -5.86 -21.38
C LEU A 898 15.66 -7.21 -20.72
N ALA A 899 16.63 -7.87 -20.09
CA ALA A 899 16.44 -9.14 -19.40
C ALA A 899 15.50 -8.98 -18.20
N THR A 900 15.62 -7.87 -17.46
CA THR A 900 14.71 -7.54 -16.36
C THR A 900 13.27 -7.43 -16.84
N LEU A 901 13.03 -6.73 -17.96
CA LEU A 901 11.68 -6.62 -18.53
C LEU A 901 11.14 -7.99 -18.95
N ARG A 902 11.96 -8.80 -19.62
CA ARG A 902 11.59 -10.16 -20.04
C ARG A 902 11.20 -11.04 -18.85
N THR A 903 11.90 -10.93 -17.73
CA THR A 903 11.61 -11.70 -16.52
C THR A 903 10.22 -11.40 -15.95
N LEU A 904 9.74 -10.16 -16.10
CA LEU A 904 8.47 -9.71 -15.52
C LEU A 904 7.37 -9.46 -16.56
N GLU A 905 7.59 -9.84 -17.82
CA GLU A 905 6.64 -9.61 -18.91
C GLU A 905 5.26 -10.24 -18.64
N SER A 906 5.24 -11.42 -18.01
CA SER A 906 3.99 -12.11 -17.66
C SER A 906 3.30 -11.54 -16.41
N ALA A 907 3.99 -10.74 -15.61
CA ALA A 907 3.50 -10.20 -14.34
C ALA A 907 3.10 -8.72 -14.42
N LEU A 908 3.81 -7.92 -15.23
CA LEU A 908 3.59 -6.48 -15.33
C LEU A 908 2.83 -6.12 -16.61
N HIS A 909 1.71 -5.42 -16.47
CA HIS A 909 0.96 -4.87 -17.60
C HIS A 909 1.54 -3.51 -18.01
N LEU A 910 2.46 -3.52 -18.97
CA LEU A 910 3.13 -2.32 -19.50
C LEU A 910 2.53 -1.87 -20.85
N PRO A 911 2.64 -0.58 -21.23
CA PRO A 911 2.10 -0.06 -22.49
C PRO A 911 2.95 -0.39 -23.73
N PHE A 912 4.07 -1.12 -23.56
CA PHE A 912 4.95 -1.55 -24.64
C PHE A 912 5.34 -3.02 -24.46
N SER A 913 5.67 -3.69 -25.57
CA SER A 913 6.03 -5.11 -25.58
C SER A 913 7.54 -5.36 -25.47
N TYR A 914 7.93 -6.61 -25.17
CA TYR A 914 9.34 -7.02 -25.22
C TYR A 914 9.99 -6.74 -26.58
N ALA A 915 9.27 -6.94 -27.69
CA ALA A 915 9.78 -6.68 -29.04
C ALA A 915 10.16 -5.20 -29.24
N GLN A 916 9.32 -4.28 -28.79
CA GLN A 916 9.61 -2.84 -28.86
C GLN A 916 10.80 -2.43 -27.98
N MET A 917 10.93 -3.08 -26.82
CA MET A 917 12.07 -2.89 -25.91
C MET A 917 13.38 -3.45 -26.53
N LEU A 918 13.32 -4.61 -27.17
CA LEU A 918 14.45 -5.24 -27.86
C LEU A 918 14.96 -4.34 -28.99
N GLU A 919 14.07 -3.83 -29.84
CA GLU A 919 14.43 -2.90 -30.92
C GLU A 919 15.11 -1.63 -30.37
N THR A 920 14.53 -1.04 -29.31
CA THR A 920 15.11 0.14 -28.65
C THR A 920 16.50 -0.15 -28.08
N THR A 921 16.69 -1.35 -27.51
CA THR A 921 17.96 -1.80 -26.94
C THR A 921 19.04 -1.96 -28.01
N VAL A 922 18.70 -2.60 -29.13
CA VAL A 922 19.60 -2.79 -30.27
C VAL A 922 20.05 -1.45 -30.86
N ASN A 923 19.10 -0.53 -31.11
CA ASN A 923 19.40 0.78 -31.66
C ASN A 923 20.28 1.62 -30.71
N GLY A 924 19.99 1.56 -29.41
CA GLY A 924 20.79 2.25 -28.39
C GLY A 924 22.21 1.69 -28.26
N MET A 925 22.36 0.37 -28.34
CA MET A 925 23.66 -0.32 -28.30
C MET A 925 24.53 0.05 -29.50
N ARG A 926 23.96 0.06 -30.72
CA ARG A 926 24.63 0.49 -31.95
C ARG A 926 25.11 1.92 -31.87
N ASN A 927 24.20 2.84 -31.54
CA ASN A 927 24.52 4.26 -31.40
C ASN A 927 25.64 4.51 -30.38
N GLN A 928 25.57 3.87 -29.20
CA GLN A 928 26.62 4.01 -28.20
C GLN A 928 27.97 3.44 -28.67
N ASN A 929 27.97 2.35 -29.45
CA ASN A 929 29.16 1.71 -29.98
C ASN A 929 29.80 2.53 -31.11
N GLU A 930 29.01 3.06 -32.04
CA GLU A 930 29.45 3.98 -33.10
C GLU A 930 30.11 5.23 -32.48
N LEU A 931 29.44 5.87 -31.53
CA LEU A 931 29.98 7.02 -30.81
C LEU A 931 31.27 6.70 -30.05
N ALA A 932 31.44 5.46 -29.57
CA ALA A 932 32.68 5.03 -28.90
C ALA A 932 33.86 4.90 -29.88
N GLN A 933 33.57 4.52 -31.13
CA GLN A 933 34.57 4.44 -32.19
C GLN A 933 34.98 5.84 -32.67
N GLU A 934 34.02 6.77 -32.76
CA GLU A 934 34.27 8.17 -33.14
C GLU A 934 35.11 8.93 -32.09
N SER A 935 34.85 8.72 -30.78
CA SER A 935 35.51 9.47 -29.69
C SER A 935 36.81 8.82 -29.19
N SER A 936 37.55 8.13 -30.04
CA SER A 936 38.80 7.48 -29.63
C SER A 936 39.89 8.53 -29.35
N GLU A 937 40.67 8.34 -28.29
CA GLU A 937 41.87 9.15 -28.00
C GLU A 937 42.84 9.23 -29.20
N VAL A 938 42.73 8.27 -30.13
CA VAL A 938 43.45 8.23 -31.40
C VAL A 938 42.92 9.26 -32.40
N ALA A 939 41.59 9.41 -32.53
CA ALA A 939 40.99 10.44 -33.37
C ALA A 939 41.36 11.85 -32.89
N ASP A 940 41.29 12.09 -31.57
CA ASP A 940 41.74 13.36 -30.96
C ASP A 940 43.22 13.64 -31.23
N PHE A 941 44.08 12.61 -31.13
CA PHE A 941 45.49 12.73 -31.47
C PHE A 941 45.71 13.17 -32.92
N TRP A 942 45.04 12.54 -33.89
CA TRP A 942 45.17 12.87 -35.31
C TRP A 942 44.64 14.28 -35.63
N ASN A 943 43.48 14.64 -35.07
CA ASN A 943 42.91 15.99 -35.18
C ASN A 943 43.85 17.06 -34.60
N MET A 944 44.49 16.80 -33.45
CA MET A 944 45.49 17.71 -32.88
C MET A 944 46.74 17.83 -33.75
N LEU A 945 47.23 16.71 -34.29
CA LEU A 945 48.40 16.69 -35.17
C LEU A 945 48.14 17.53 -36.44
N GLN A 946 46.97 17.37 -37.05
CA GLN A 946 46.52 18.17 -38.20
C GLN A 946 46.37 19.64 -37.84
N GLY A 947 45.72 19.96 -36.72
CA GLY A 947 45.59 21.34 -36.25
C GLY A 947 46.94 22.03 -36.00
N TRP A 948 47.94 21.31 -35.48
CA TRP A 948 49.30 21.86 -35.34
C TRP A 948 50.01 22.02 -36.67
N GLN A 949 49.75 21.16 -37.65
CA GLN A 949 50.28 21.31 -38.99
C GLN A 949 49.69 22.58 -39.64
N SER A 950 48.37 22.79 -39.54
CA SER A 950 47.70 23.96 -40.12
C SER A 950 48.13 25.29 -39.49
N ILE A 951 48.52 25.28 -38.21
CA ILE A 951 49.03 26.47 -37.50
C ILE A 951 50.57 26.60 -37.65
N GLY A 952 51.23 25.68 -38.38
CA GLY A 952 52.67 25.72 -38.64
C GLY A 952 53.56 25.25 -37.47
N LYS A 953 52.99 24.69 -36.40
CA LYS A 953 53.73 24.14 -35.26
C LYS A 953 54.25 22.72 -35.51
N CYS A 954 53.55 21.94 -36.33
CA CYS A 954 53.94 20.59 -36.73
C CYS A 954 54.50 20.62 -38.16
N THR A 955 55.83 20.65 -38.28
CA THR A 955 56.53 20.73 -39.57
C THR A 955 56.95 19.37 -40.11
N GLU A 956 56.84 19.20 -41.43
CA GLU A 956 57.41 18.07 -42.17
C GLU A 956 58.93 17.99 -41.97
N LYS A 957 59.49 16.79 -41.95
CA LYS A 957 60.88 16.44 -41.66
C LYS A 957 61.38 16.84 -40.26
N VAL A 958 60.54 17.41 -39.39
CA VAL A 958 60.84 17.61 -37.95
C VAL A 958 59.98 16.67 -37.10
N HIS A 959 58.66 16.73 -37.30
CA HIS A 959 57.66 16.01 -36.50
C HIS A 959 57.12 14.78 -37.23
N PHE A 960 56.92 14.90 -38.54
CA PHE A 960 56.46 13.79 -39.39
C PHE A 960 57.18 13.81 -40.75
N ASN A 961 57.15 12.69 -41.47
CA ASN A 961 57.67 12.56 -42.83
C ASN A 961 56.82 11.56 -43.61
N ILE A 962 56.43 11.86 -44.84
CA ILE A 962 55.62 10.96 -45.67
C ILE A 962 56.47 10.44 -46.81
N ARG A 963 56.47 9.12 -47.04
CA ARG A 963 57.24 8.49 -48.12
C ARG A 963 56.41 7.50 -48.90
N TYR A 964 56.39 7.66 -50.22
CA TYR A 964 55.79 6.70 -51.13
C TYR A 964 56.75 5.53 -51.36
N LEU A 965 56.37 4.34 -50.89
CA LEU A 965 57.21 3.15 -50.93
C LEU A 965 56.45 1.97 -51.55
N LYS A 966 57.10 1.25 -52.47
CA LYS A 966 56.59 -0.03 -53.01
C LYS A 966 56.90 -1.22 -52.11
N LYS A 967 57.90 -1.08 -51.21
CA LYS A 967 58.29 -2.09 -50.23
C LYS A 967 58.60 -1.44 -48.89
N PHE A 968 58.13 -2.02 -47.79
CA PHE A 968 58.39 -1.52 -46.44
C PHE A 968 58.80 -2.64 -45.47
N ARG A 969 59.97 -2.48 -44.86
CA ARG A 969 60.46 -3.32 -43.75
C ARG A 969 60.46 -2.58 -42.41
N PRO A 970 59.73 -3.05 -41.40
CA PRO A 970 59.86 -2.61 -40.00
C PRO A 970 61.19 -3.11 -39.37
N MET A 971 61.70 -2.44 -38.34
CA MET A 971 63.01 -2.76 -37.72
C MET A 971 63.15 -4.17 -37.14
N ASN A 972 62.05 -4.87 -36.82
CA ASN A 972 62.06 -6.17 -36.14
C ASN A 972 61.43 -7.30 -36.98
N VAL A 973 61.22 -7.08 -38.27
CA VAL A 973 60.60 -8.05 -39.18
C VAL A 973 61.61 -8.43 -40.26
N LYS A 974 61.73 -9.73 -40.56
CA LYS A 974 62.72 -10.25 -41.51
C LYS A 974 62.30 -10.08 -42.98
N GLU A 975 61.01 -10.03 -43.25
CA GLU A 975 60.42 -9.97 -44.59
C GLU A 975 59.93 -8.56 -44.94
N ASP A 976 59.98 -8.22 -46.22
CA ASP A 976 59.46 -6.96 -46.75
C ASP A 976 57.94 -7.04 -46.95
N MET A 977 57.21 -6.02 -46.51
CA MET A 977 55.84 -5.81 -46.94
C MET A 977 55.88 -5.24 -48.35
N GLU A 978 55.42 -6.01 -49.35
CA GLU A 978 55.31 -5.54 -50.73
C GLU A 978 53.91 -5.00 -50.99
N PHE A 979 53.85 -3.81 -51.61
CA PHE A 979 52.60 -3.19 -52.00
C PHE A 979 52.46 -3.24 -53.52
N MET A 980 51.24 -3.51 -54.02
CA MET A 980 50.97 -3.54 -55.46
C MET A 980 51.27 -2.20 -56.15
N GLU A 981 51.06 -1.09 -55.43
CA GLU A 981 51.36 0.27 -55.86
C GLU A 981 52.13 1.01 -54.76
N ALA A 982 52.79 2.13 -55.11
CA ALA A 982 53.55 2.90 -54.13
C ALA A 982 52.62 3.50 -53.07
N ARG A 983 52.66 2.98 -51.84
CA ARG A 983 51.83 3.48 -50.73
C ARG A 983 52.54 4.59 -49.95
N PRO A 984 51.86 5.68 -49.57
CA PRO A 984 52.42 6.67 -48.68
C PRO A 984 52.46 6.13 -47.25
N ILE A 985 53.65 6.13 -46.67
CA ILE A 985 53.89 5.71 -45.29
C ILE A 985 54.25 6.93 -44.47
N LEU A 986 53.49 7.18 -43.41
CA LEU A 986 53.69 8.27 -42.48
C LEU A 986 54.66 7.84 -41.38
N TYR A 987 55.78 8.53 -41.26
CA TYR A 987 56.78 8.37 -40.21
C TYR A 987 56.59 9.46 -39.16
N LEU A 988 56.26 9.09 -37.93
CA LEU A 988 56.08 10.03 -36.82
C LEU A 988 57.25 10.03 -35.85
N ASN A 989 57.85 11.21 -35.65
CA ASN A 989 58.85 11.45 -34.61
C ASN A 989 58.16 11.75 -33.27
N MET A 990 57.81 10.69 -32.54
CA MET A 990 57.09 10.81 -31.27
C MET A 990 57.86 11.60 -30.20
N ALA A 991 59.18 11.67 -30.27
CA ALA A 991 59.99 12.45 -29.33
C ALA A 991 59.82 13.97 -29.56
N ALA A 992 59.70 14.40 -30.82
CA ALA A 992 59.41 15.80 -31.14
C ALA A 992 57.94 16.14 -30.87
N ILE A 993 57.01 15.25 -31.25
CA ILE A 993 55.57 15.47 -31.05
C ILE A 993 55.21 15.56 -29.55
N SER A 994 55.83 14.75 -28.69
CA SER A 994 55.58 14.82 -27.23
C SER A 994 55.93 16.18 -26.60
N SER A 995 56.89 16.89 -27.19
CA SER A 995 57.26 18.24 -26.75
C SER A 995 56.18 19.28 -27.10
N LEU A 996 55.50 19.13 -28.25
CA LEU A 996 54.35 19.97 -28.62
C LEU A 996 53.19 19.77 -27.65
N PHE A 997 52.90 18.51 -27.27
CA PHE A 997 51.90 18.17 -26.24
C PHE A 997 52.22 18.78 -24.88
N SER A 998 53.50 18.86 -24.50
CA SER A 998 53.92 19.39 -23.19
C SER A 998 53.84 20.92 -23.09
N SER A 999 53.91 21.63 -24.23
CA SER A 999 54.00 23.10 -24.27
C SER A 999 52.71 23.86 -23.91
N ARG A 1000 51.55 23.20 -23.93
CA ARG A 1000 50.23 23.86 -23.83
C ARG A 1000 49.67 23.98 -22.40
N ASN A 1001 50.16 23.21 -21.42
CA ASN A 1001 49.52 23.06 -20.11
C ASN A 1001 50.45 23.35 -18.92
N SER A 1002 51.01 24.56 -18.84
CA SER A 1002 51.90 24.97 -17.75
C SER A 1002 51.20 25.29 -16.42
N THR A 1003 49.88 25.13 -16.30
CA THR A 1003 49.14 25.54 -15.08
C THR A 1003 48.43 24.46 -14.27
N GLN A 1004 48.49 23.16 -14.58
CA GLN A 1004 48.05 22.12 -13.62
C GLN A 1004 48.57 20.70 -13.95
N ASN A 1005 49.18 20.06 -12.94
CA ASN A 1005 49.50 18.63 -12.81
C ASN A 1005 50.42 17.95 -13.86
N ILE A 1006 51.73 18.14 -13.66
CA ILE A 1006 52.83 17.50 -14.43
C ILE A 1006 52.87 15.95 -14.25
N THR A 1007 52.35 15.39 -13.16
CA THR A 1007 52.49 13.97 -12.83
C THR A 1007 51.43 13.05 -13.48
N ALA A 1008 50.23 13.57 -13.79
CA ALA A 1008 49.15 12.80 -14.42
C ALA A 1008 49.31 12.67 -15.96
N ASN A 1009 50.06 13.59 -16.58
CA ASN A 1009 50.20 13.67 -18.04
C ASN A 1009 51.19 12.65 -18.63
N ARG A 1010 52.16 12.17 -17.84
CA ARG A 1010 53.04 11.07 -18.30
C ARG A 1010 52.27 9.77 -18.53
N SER A 1011 51.24 9.49 -17.72
CA SER A 1011 50.37 8.32 -17.88
C SER A 1011 49.43 8.42 -19.10
N SER A 1012 48.93 9.61 -19.44
CA SER A 1012 48.10 9.81 -20.64
C SER A 1012 48.89 9.60 -21.94
N TRP A 1013 50.13 10.13 -22.02
CA TRP A 1013 50.98 9.99 -23.22
C TRP A 1013 51.41 8.54 -23.49
N SER A 1014 51.69 7.76 -22.44
CA SER A 1014 51.99 6.33 -22.59
C SER A 1014 50.79 5.53 -23.12
N THR A 1015 49.58 5.92 -22.73
CA THR A 1015 48.33 5.28 -23.16
C THR A 1015 48.04 5.59 -24.63
N VAL A 1016 48.13 6.86 -25.04
CA VAL A 1016 48.00 7.28 -26.45
C VAL A 1016 49.02 6.52 -27.32
N LEU A 1017 50.27 6.40 -26.86
CA LEU A 1017 51.31 5.68 -27.58
C LEU A 1017 51.06 4.17 -27.66
N SER A 1018 50.37 3.58 -26.68
CA SER A 1018 49.89 2.21 -26.75
C SER A 1018 48.76 2.06 -27.76
N TYR A 1019 47.78 2.97 -27.75
CA TYR A 1019 46.64 2.93 -28.68
C TYR A 1019 47.06 3.13 -30.13
N LEU A 1020 48.01 4.03 -30.39
CA LEU A 1020 48.60 4.22 -31.70
C LEU A 1020 49.32 2.95 -32.20
N LYS A 1021 50.04 2.23 -31.31
CA LYS A 1021 50.70 0.97 -31.67
C LYS A 1021 49.75 -0.19 -31.90
N SER A 1022 48.56 -0.17 -31.31
CA SER A 1022 47.51 -1.17 -31.56
C SER A 1022 46.60 -0.82 -32.73
N HIS A 1023 46.79 0.34 -33.36
CA HIS A 1023 45.93 0.80 -34.45
C HIS A 1023 46.12 -0.04 -35.73
N PRO A 1024 45.06 -0.37 -36.48
CA PRO A 1024 45.16 -1.18 -37.71
C PRO A 1024 46.13 -0.60 -38.76
N ALA A 1025 46.20 0.73 -38.85
CA ALA A 1025 47.12 1.41 -39.76
C ALA A 1025 48.59 1.38 -39.31
N PHE A 1026 48.92 0.84 -38.14
CA PHE A 1026 50.30 0.81 -37.65
C PHE A 1026 51.12 -0.30 -38.32
N LEU A 1027 52.17 0.09 -39.04
CA LEU A 1027 53.05 -0.82 -39.78
C LEU A 1027 54.30 -1.24 -39.00
N GLY A 1028 54.56 -0.64 -37.83
CA GLY A 1028 55.73 -0.90 -36.99
C GLY A 1028 56.65 0.31 -36.81
N THR A 1029 57.85 0.09 -36.28
CA THR A 1029 58.85 1.15 -36.10
C THR A 1029 59.97 1.08 -37.13
N LYS A 1030 60.43 2.23 -37.62
CA LYS A 1030 61.61 2.34 -38.49
C LYS A 1030 62.42 3.59 -38.15
N GLN A 1031 63.74 3.52 -38.29
CA GLN A 1031 64.57 4.71 -38.12
C GLN A 1031 64.40 5.63 -39.33
N ASP A 1032 64.22 6.92 -39.07
CA ASP A 1032 64.26 7.95 -40.11
C ASP A 1032 64.95 9.23 -39.64
N ARG A 1033 65.33 10.08 -40.59
CA ARG A 1033 66.07 11.33 -40.40
C ARG A 1033 65.10 12.50 -40.19
N PHE A 1034 65.19 13.15 -39.03
CA PHE A 1034 64.42 14.35 -38.69
C PHE A 1034 65.33 15.52 -38.31
N TYR A 1035 64.99 16.75 -38.68
CA TYR A 1035 65.73 17.96 -38.36
C TYR A 1035 65.56 18.35 -36.88
N ILE A 1036 66.61 18.90 -36.29
CA ILE A 1036 66.60 19.44 -34.92
C ILE A 1036 66.32 20.95 -35.00
N LEU A 1037 65.35 21.43 -34.23
CA LEU A 1037 65.04 22.86 -34.12
C LEU A 1037 65.74 23.49 -32.91
N LEU A 1038 66.16 24.76 -33.05
CA LEU A 1038 66.59 25.62 -31.96
C LEU A 1038 65.38 26.12 -31.16
N PRO A 1039 65.56 26.64 -29.92
CA PRO A 1039 64.46 27.23 -29.13
C PRO A 1039 63.73 28.39 -29.83
N SER A 1040 64.35 29.01 -30.82
CA SER A 1040 63.76 30.06 -31.68
C SER A 1040 62.85 29.52 -32.79
N GLY A 1041 62.73 28.20 -32.95
CA GLY A 1041 61.91 27.55 -33.99
C GLY A 1041 62.63 27.32 -35.34
N ASN A 1042 63.85 27.83 -35.50
CA ASN A 1042 64.66 27.64 -36.72
C ASN A 1042 65.46 26.34 -36.69
N PRO A 1043 65.75 25.69 -37.85
CA PRO A 1043 66.62 24.51 -37.90
C PRO A 1043 68.03 24.80 -37.37
N ASP A 1044 68.55 23.92 -36.51
CA ASP A 1044 69.93 23.98 -36.03
C ASP A 1044 70.86 23.52 -37.16
N CYS A 1045 71.49 24.45 -37.87
CA CYS A 1045 72.34 24.15 -39.02
C CYS A 1045 73.82 23.98 -38.64
N VAL A 1046 74.48 22.98 -39.22
CA VAL A 1046 75.94 22.81 -39.22
C VAL A 1046 76.48 23.17 -40.59
N THR A 1047 77.51 23.98 -40.60
CA THR A 1047 78.28 24.32 -41.79
C THR A 1047 79.10 23.10 -42.22
N VAL A 1048 78.76 22.52 -43.37
CA VAL A 1048 79.47 21.39 -43.96
C VAL A 1048 80.06 21.84 -45.29
N VAL A 1049 81.36 21.68 -45.46
CA VAL A 1049 82.04 21.92 -46.74
C VAL A 1049 81.88 20.66 -47.58
N LYS A 1050 81.13 20.76 -48.67
CA LYS A 1050 80.95 19.68 -49.65
C LYS A 1050 81.32 20.24 -51.02
N ASP A 1051 82.25 19.58 -51.70
CA ASP A 1051 82.75 19.99 -53.03
C ASP A 1051 83.22 21.46 -53.11
N GLY A 1052 83.93 21.93 -52.08
CA GLY A 1052 84.50 23.29 -52.04
C GLY A 1052 83.51 24.43 -51.81
N LYS A 1053 82.20 24.15 -51.69
CA LYS A 1053 81.17 25.12 -51.30
C LYS A 1053 80.77 24.93 -49.84
N VAL A 1054 80.64 26.06 -49.14
CA VAL A 1054 80.15 26.11 -47.76
C VAL A 1054 78.63 25.97 -47.79
N ILE A 1055 78.11 24.80 -47.39
CA ILE A 1055 76.67 24.52 -47.38
C ILE A 1055 76.21 24.44 -45.91
N GLN A 1056 75.20 25.22 -45.54
CA GLN A 1056 74.53 25.05 -44.26
C GLN A 1056 73.58 23.85 -44.34
N SER A 1057 73.89 22.80 -43.60
CA SER A 1057 73.06 21.60 -43.54
C SER A 1057 72.39 21.49 -42.17
N PRO A 1058 71.06 21.27 -42.08
CA PRO A 1058 70.39 21.11 -40.79
C PRO A 1058 70.91 19.87 -40.06
N LYS A 1059 71.14 19.97 -38.75
CA LYS A 1059 71.44 18.83 -37.88
C LYS A 1059 70.25 17.88 -37.89
N VAL A 1060 70.57 16.60 -38.02
CA VAL A 1060 69.59 15.54 -38.15
C VAL A 1060 69.70 14.58 -36.97
N ASN A 1061 68.57 14.29 -36.32
CA ASN A 1061 68.41 13.17 -35.40
C ASN A 1061 67.83 11.96 -36.14
N ARG A 1062 68.15 10.74 -35.66
CA ARG A 1062 67.63 9.47 -36.22
C ARG A 1062 66.79 8.68 -35.20
N PRO A 1063 65.65 9.23 -34.72
CA PRO A 1063 64.78 8.54 -33.78
C PRO A 1063 64.12 7.31 -34.42
N LYS A 1064 63.64 6.40 -33.56
CA LYS A 1064 62.74 5.31 -33.96
C LYS A 1064 61.35 5.91 -34.21
N ALA A 1065 60.99 6.12 -35.46
CA ALA A 1065 59.69 6.65 -35.84
C ALA A 1065 58.62 5.54 -35.81
N LEU A 1066 57.41 5.88 -35.39
CA LEU A 1066 56.23 5.03 -35.61
C LEU A 1066 55.77 5.22 -37.06
N CYS A 1067 55.59 4.12 -37.78
CA CYS A 1067 55.22 4.13 -39.20
C CYS A 1067 53.77 3.68 -39.37
N PHE A 1068 53.00 4.42 -40.16
CA PHE A 1068 51.59 4.14 -40.40
C PHE A 1068 51.26 4.14 -41.91
N ASP A 1069 50.26 3.37 -42.31
CA ASP A 1069 49.64 3.49 -43.64
C ASP A 1069 48.86 4.80 -43.69
N TYR A 1070 49.38 5.77 -44.45
CA TYR A 1070 48.83 7.12 -44.45
C TYR A 1070 47.49 7.22 -45.18
N LEU A 1071 47.26 6.40 -46.22
CA LEU A 1071 45.99 6.37 -46.95
C LEU A 1071 44.86 5.93 -46.02
N GLN A 1072 45.11 4.88 -45.23
CA GLN A 1072 44.14 4.38 -44.27
C GLN A 1072 43.81 5.41 -43.19
N LEU A 1073 44.81 6.18 -42.72
CA LEU A 1073 44.58 7.27 -41.76
C LEU A 1073 43.80 8.45 -42.38
N LYS A 1074 44.06 8.77 -43.65
CA LYS A 1074 43.35 9.82 -44.39
C LYS A 1074 41.87 9.46 -44.58
N GLU A 1075 41.57 8.20 -44.90
CA GLU A 1075 40.20 7.70 -45.02
C GLU A 1075 39.47 7.65 -43.67
N MET A 1076 40.14 7.18 -42.61
CA MET A 1076 39.51 6.99 -41.29
C MET A 1076 39.32 8.28 -40.50
N PHE A 1077 40.23 9.26 -40.61
CA PHE A 1077 40.23 10.46 -39.76
C PHE A 1077 40.18 11.78 -40.55
N GLY A 1078 40.08 11.75 -41.88
CA GLY A 1078 40.17 12.97 -42.70
C GLY A 1078 41.53 13.68 -42.60
N LEU A 1079 42.57 12.92 -42.23
CA LEU A 1079 43.90 13.46 -41.97
C LEU A 1079 44.55 13.96 -43.26
N ASP A 1080 44.86 15.26 -43.31
CA ASP A 1080 45.60 15.86 -44.41
C ASP A 1080 46.82 16.65 -43.91
N LEU A 1081 47.99 16.04 -44.04
CA LEU A 1081 49.29 16.61 -43.66
C LEU A 1081 50.13 17.05 -44.87
N GLU A 1082 49.65 16.76 -46.09
CA GLU A 1082 50.29 17.12 -47.35
C GLU A 1082 49.72 18.47 -47.82
N THR A 1083 50.26 19.58 -47.33
CA THR A 1083 49.94 20.90 -47.88
C THR A 1083 50.92 21.24 -49.00
N GLU A 1084 50.40 21.47 -50.22
CA GLU A 1084 51.14 22.20 -51.26
C GLU A 1084 51.42 23.61 -50.72
N VAL A 1085 52.70 23.91 -50.48
CA VAL A 1085 53.13 25.29 -50.30
C VAL A 1085 52.98 25.96 -51.65
N ILE A 1086 51.98 26.83 -51.81
CA ILE A 1086 51.97 27.80 -52.90
C ILE A 1086 53.13 28.76 -52.61
N THR A 1087 54.31 28.43 -53.12
CA THR A 1087 55.41 29.39 -53.26
C THR A 1087 55.09 30.24 -54.48
N GLU A 1088 54.54 31.44 -54.24
CA GLU A 1088 54.76 32.53 -55.18
C GLU A 1088 56.27 32.79 -55.24
N ASN A 1089 56.83 32.66 -56.45
CA ASN A 1089 58.20 32.95 -56.87
C ASN A 1089 59.31 31.97 -56.47
N SER A 1090 59.58 31.01 -57.36
CA SER A 1090 60.92 30.84 -57.94
C SER A 1090 60.81 30.12 -59.27
N GLU A 1091 61.11 30.85 -60.34
CA GLU A 1091 61.37 30.35 -61.69
C GLU A 1091 62.46 29.27 -61.69
N ASP A 1092 62.34 28.35 -62.66
CA ASP A 1092 63.38 27.49 -63.24
C ASP A 1092 64.35 26.74 -62.30
N ASP A 1093 64.21 25.41 -62.26
CA ASP A 1093 65.22 24.58 -62.92
C ASP A 1093 64.75 23.12 -63.03
N SER A 1094 64.55 22.72 -64.27
CA SER A 1094 64.46 21.34 -64.74
C SER A 1094 65.79 20.59 -64.59
N GLU A 1095 65.69 19.26 -64.44
CA GLU A 1095 66.75 18.23 -64.57
C GLU A 1095 67.73 18.03 -63.39
N ILE A 1096 67.56 16.91 -62.67
CA ILE A 1096 68.41 15.70 -62.63
C ILE A 1096 67.88 14.71 -61.57
#